data_AF-E7NDN1-F1
#
_entry.id   AF-E7NDN1-F1
#
_cell.length_a   1.000
_cell.length_b   1.000
_cell.length_c   1.000
_cell.angle_alpha   90.00
_cell.angle_beta   90.00
_cell.angle_gamma   90.00
#
_symmetry.space_group_name_H-M   'P 1'
#
loop_
_entity.id
_entity.type
_entity.pdbx_description
1 polymer ?
#
loop_
_entity_poly.entity_id
_entity_poly.type
_entity_poly.pdbx_seq_one_letter_code
_entity_poly.pdbx_strand_id
1 'polypeptide(L)'
;MNARSTETLHVVIIGSAGDQDTLDSLHQDRPEGGIVPIGCPDPAVLDQVLRPLAAGTRVLFLRAGDLLEPGYLTSLAQHGPGETVVLTPTVTIRPDGARDERLQWRFKHGSRSADLAAEPHIFPDTMSGVVLTIPRHGLQDWGGSGALHGVDSAVGAEGTVDDDENIGLSGLIAHVVATGNQVGLHDGPAVIRHAPRPPGPWGRISHYRHLLGAVLPAWLQADCPLPAWVHQLIIHRLIQVTDADRGLRYPSAGLTAAERAEVAQLLRAVTRRVPASQIEAYCSTPLAVGRRTALVAMTAGPMPAPILPSGRRFRSDQKATYFYTGDMPQEQWKVDGAWAQPTCAKTVDHRYFDDVVLRERIVWLPKGRITAVINGQELPVAPYRGDPRPPETIPGRGRQGASSPGLRRRLARLFGPSGHQEHRQASGTSPDPDAFSGVSSSAPSPYTASSPSDWPRTWLYMDRHDSAGDNAEPLYRYARTHAPSVRHIFVLERSCPDWERLAQDGFVLLDPTGPGFDAAWSGAETILLSDIGDPLIKGRLTGEGIGPDQRLVFLQHGVTMRDMWRWFNGARLDVVVCATDAEQAGLTADHTSYTLTDREVWRTGFPRHDHLYSLLGRERDSILLAPTWDPEVSRALESDPDAVGLLSALYRPWLELAAGLTQAGHRTVLFAHPKLVPHAPEWFGALGVPAVTGRDLPETLARSWAVVSDRSSVLDEGMIAGCVGIVWDPRGRPDTDRYRSRHEAIGAIGVDTSAQVHQVVEDVVAGRVTASEDLILLDAGACARLTALLRRDLI
;
A
#
# COMPACT_ATOMS: atom_id res chain seq x y z
N MET A 1 -34.20 -27.91 36.37
CA MET A 1 -32.78 -27.50 36.54
C MET A 1 -31.92 -28.70 36.20
N ASN A 2 -31.39 -28.75 34.97
CA ASN A 2 -30.33 -29.70 34.63
C ASN A 2 -29.02 -28.93 34.74
N ALA A 3 -28.14 -29.35 35.64
CA ALA A 3 -26.78 -28.84 35.74
C ALA A 3 -26.07 -29.14 34.40
N ARG A 4 -25.92 -28.12 33.55
CA ARG A 4 -24.91 -28.16 32.49
C ARG A 4 -23.57 -28.26 33.20
N SER A 5 -22.89 -29.39 33.04
CA SER A 5 -21.48 -29.52 33.43
C SER A 5 -20.74 -28.35 32.77
N THR A 6 -20.18 -27.45 33.57
CA THR A 6 -19.38 -26.31 33.10
C THR A 6 -18.11 -26.87 32.49
N GLU A 7 -18.11 -27.10 31.17
CA GLU A 7 -16.90 -27.46 30.42
C GLU A 7 -15.86 -26.34 30.58
N THR A 8 -14.70 -26.68 31.15
CA THR A 8 -13.57 -25.77 31.27
C THR A 8 -12.86 -25.66 29.91
N LEU A 9 -12.91 -24.47 29.31
CA LEU A 9 -12.16 -24.16 28.09
C LEU A 9 -10.68 -23.91 28.45
N HIS A 10 -9.78 -24.67 27.82
CA HIS A 10 -8.34 -24.42 27.93
C HIS A 10 -7.92 -23.42 26.86
N VAL A 11 -6.99 -22.52 27.20
CA VAL A 11 -6.49 -21.52 26.26
C VAL A 11 -5.00 -21.72 26.12
N VAL A 12 -4.53 -22.13 24.94
CA VAL A 12 -3.11 -22.27 24.65
C VAL A 12 -2.63 -20.98 23.97
N ILE A 13 -1.65 -20.33 24.60
CA ILE A 13 -1.02 -19.10 24.10
C ILE A 13 0.33 -19.49 23.47
N ILE A 14 0.43 -19.33 22.15
CA ILE A 14 1.60 -19.68 21.33
C ILE A 14 2.55 -18.46 21.25
N GLY A 15 3.84 -18.68 21.49
CA GLY A 15 4.88 -17.64 21.49
C GLY A 15 5.33 -17.28 22.92
N SER A 16 6.04 -16.15 23.07
CA SER A 16 6.64 -15.73 24.35
C SER A 16 5.66 -15.83 25.52
N ALA A 17 5.87 -16.85 26.37
CA ALA A 17 4.95 -17.21 27.43
C ALA A 17 4.88 -16.08 28.47
N GLY A 18 3.72 -15.42 28.56
CA GLY A 18 3.49 -14.34 29.53
C GLY A 18 3.16 -12.97 28.92
N ASP A 19 2.68 -12.92 27.67
CA ASP A 19 2.13 -11.68 27.13
C ASP A 19 0.95 -11.20 27.99
N GLN A 20 1.21 -10.15 28.76
CA GLN A 20 0.28 -9.59 29.73
C GLN A 20 -0.96 -9.04 29.03
N ASP A 21 -0.84 -8.55 27.79
CA ASP A 21 -1.96 -7.96 27.06
C ASP A 21 -3.00 -9.03 26.68
N THR A 22 -2.53 -10.19 26.19
CA THR A 22 -3.40 -11.34 25.90
C THR A 22 -4.04 -11.88 27.18
N LEU A 23 -3.28 -11.98 28.28
CA LEU A 23 -3.81 -12.43 29.57
C LEU A 23 -4.85 -11.44 30.11
N ASP A 24 -4.58 -10.15 30.07
CA ASP A 24 -5.50 -9.10 30.54
C ASP A 24 -6.80 -9.10 29.74
N SER A 25 -6.72 -9.29 28.42
CA SER A 25 -7.89 -9.46 27.57
C SER A 25 -8.72 -10.69 27.95
N LEU A 26 -8.08 -11.83 28.23
CA LEU A 26 -8.75 -13.04 28.74
C LEU A 26 -9.42 -12.81 30.10
N HIS A 27 -8.79 -12.02 30.97
CA HIS A 27 -9.32 -11.67 32.29
C HIS A 27 -10.58 -10.80 32.22
N GLN A 28 -10.61 -9.85 31.28
CA GLN A 28 -11.73 -8.94 31.09
C GLN A 28 -13.01 -9.63 30.57
N ASP A 29 -12.88 -10.76 29.87
CA ASP A 29 -13.99 -11.47 29.23
C ASP A 29 -14.29 -12.86 29.85
N ARG A 30 -13.95 -13.06 31.14
CA ARG A 30 -14.07 -14.37 31.81
C ARG A 30 -15.52 -14.91 31.87
N PRO A 31 -15.79 -16.11 31.33
CA PRO A 31 -17.07 -16.79 31.51
C PRO A 31 -17.18 -17.41 32.92
N GLU A 32 -18.41 -17.65 33.39
CA GLU A 32 -18.70 -18.25 34.71
C GLU A 32 -18.07 -19.65 34.92
N GLY A 33 -17.70 -20.36 33.84
CA GLY A 33 -17.15 -21.74 33.85
C GLY A 33 -15.63 -21.89 34.02
N GLY A 34 -14.89 -20.78 34.13
CA GLY A 34 -13.43 -20.77 34.34
C GLY A 34 -12.60 -21.02 33.07
N ILE A 35 -11.39 -20.43 33.03
CA ILE A 35 -10.41 -20.54 31.93
C ILE A 35 -9.07 -21.00 32.51
N VAL A 36 -8.40 -21.92 31.83
CA VAL A 36 -7.04 -22.35 32.17
C VAL A 36 -6.08 -21.95 31.05
N PRO A 37 -5.31 -20.86 31.21
CA PRO A 37 -4.27 -20.49 30.25
C PRO A 37 -3.06 -21.42 30.35
N ILE A 38 -2.54 -21.86 29.21
CA ILE A 38 -1.36 -22.72 29.07
C ILE A 38 -0.39 -22.03 28.10
N GLY A 39 0.84 -21.79 28.54
CA GLY A 39 1.89 -21.22 27.68
C GLY A 39 2.50 -22.28 26.76
N CYS A 40 2.68 -21.93 25.49
CA CYS A 40 3.37 -22.73 24.47
C CYS A 40 4.44 -21.88 23.80
N PRO A 41 5.69 -21.88 24.30
CA PRO A 41 6.74 -20.97 23.82
C PRO A 41 7.12 -21.17 22.35
N ASP A 42 6.93 -22.38 21.80
CA ASP A 42 7.27 -22.71 20.43
C ASP A 42 6.11 -23.52 19.78
N PRO A 43 5.60 -23.11 18.60
CA PRO A 43 4.61 -23.88 17.84
C PRO A 43 5.02 -25.35 17.57
N ALA A 44 6.32 -25.64 17.45
CA ALA A 44 6.82 -26.99 17.17
C ALA A 44 6.60 -27.98 18.34
N VAL A 45 6.49 -27.48 19.58
CA VAL A 45 6.22 -28.32 20.76
C VAL A 45 4.73 -28.40 21.12
N LEU A 46 3.85 -27.89 20.25
CA LEU A 46 2.41 -27.85 20.49
C LEU A 46 1.82 -29.24 20.82
N ASP A 47 2.30 -30.30 20.16
CA ASP A 47 1.88 -31.67 20.47
C ASP A 47 2.24 -32.07 21.92
N GLN A 48 3.40 -31.65 22.43
CA GLN A 48 3.80 -31.91 23.81
C GLN A 48 2.92 -31.17 24.83
N VAL A 49 2.44 -29.97 24.47
CA VAL A 49 1.51 -29.17 25.29
C VAL A 49 0.11 -29.78 25.30
N LEU A 50 -0.33 -30.39 24.19
CA LEU A 50 -1.66 -30.96 24.05
C LEU A 50 -1.76 -32.40 24.60
N ARG A 51 -0.70 -33.20 24.56
CA ARG A 51 -0.66 -34.59 25.05
C ARG A 51 -1.18 -34.82 26.48
N PRO A 52 -0.89 -33.95 27.47
CA PRO A 52 -1.36 -34.12 28.85
C PRO A 52 -2.87 -33.92 29.02
N LEU A 53 -3.53 -33.27 28.05
CA LEU A 53 -4.94 -32.94 28.13
C LEU A 53 -5.81 -34.14 27.73
N ALA A 54 -6.92 -34.33 28.44
CA ALA A 54 -7.81 -35.46 28.19
C ALA A 54 -8.48 -35.35 26.80
N ALA A 55 -8.66 -36.48 26.11
CA ALA A 55 -9.42 -36.52 24.86
C ALA A 55 -10.83 -35.94 25.05
N GLY A 56 -11.28 -35.11 24.11
CA GLY A 56 -12.54 -34.36 24.22
C GLY A 56 -12.42 -33.01 24.92
N THR A 57 -11.25 -32.66 25.47
CA THR A 57 -10.99 -31.30 25.99
C THR A 57 -11.05 -30.28 24.85
N ARG A 58 -11.72 -29.14 25.08
CA ARG A 58 -11.74 -28.01 24.15
C ARG A 58 -10.58 -27.07 24.45
N VAL A 59 -9.84 -26.71 23.40
CA VAL A 59 -8.68 -25.83 23.45
C VAL A 59 -8.88 -24.68 22.46
N LEU A 60 -8.85 -23.45 22.96
CA LEU A 60 -8.73 -22.24 22.14
C LEU A 60 -7.24 -21.92 21.94
N PHE A 61 -6.84 -21.69 20.70
CA PHE A 61 -5.49 -21.22 20.38
C PHE A 61 -5.48 -19.70 20.21
N LEU A 62 -4.53 -19.04 20.87
CA LEU A 62 -4.19 -17.64 20.71
C LEU A 62 -2.68 -17.53 20.50
N ARG A 63 -2.23 -16.45 19.87
CA ARG A 63 -0.83 -16.05 19.90
C ARG A 63 -0.59 -15.01 20.98
N ALA A 64 0.66 -14.95 21.45
CA ALA A 64 1.15 -13.78 22.17
C ALA A 64 0.86 -12.52 21.33
N GLY A 65 0.21 -11.54 21.95
CA GLY A 65 -0.19 -10.26 21.35
C GLY A 65 -1.61 -10.27 20.75
N ASP A 66 -2.29 -11.43 20.74
CA ASP A 66 -3.69 -11.48 20.36
C ASP A 66 -4.57 -10.91 21.47
N LEU A 67 -5.59 -10.14 21.08
CA LEU A 67 -6.61 -9.59 21.97
C LEU A 67 -7.98 -10.14 21.59
N LEU A 68 -8.91 -10.20 22.54
CA LEU A 68 -10.28 -10.63 22.32
C LEU A 68 -11.22 -9.42 22.28
N GLU A 69 -12.12 -9.39 21.28
CA GLU A 69 -13.24 -8.45 21.34
C GLU A 69 -14.16 -8.78 22.53
N PRO A 70 -14.78 -7.78 23.17
CA PRO A 70 -15.66 -8.02 24.32
C PRO A 70 -16.78 -9.03 24.03
N GLY A 71 -16.98 -10.00 24.91
CA GLY A 71 -18.00 -11.04 24.79
C GLY A 71 -17.58 -12.26 23.97
N TYR A 72 -16.33 -12.35 23.51
CA TYR A 72 -15.79 -13.46 22.72
C TYR A 72 -15.98 -14.83 23.40
N LEU A 73 -15.46 -14.99 24.62
CA LEU A 73 -15.48 -16.23 25.39
C LEU A 73 -16.90 -16.58 25.82
N THR A 74 -17.70 -15.57 26.17
CA THR A 74 -19.12 -15.75 26.48
C THR A 74 -19.89 -16.28 25.27
N SER A 75 -19.61 -15.79 24.07
CA SER A 75 -20.23 -16.25 22.83
C SER A 75 -19.83 -17.69 22.50
N LEU A 76 -18.56 -18.05 22.69
CA LEU A 76 -18.06 -19.40 22.49
C LEU A 76 -18.65 -20.42 23.46
N ALA A 77 -18.86 -20.04 24.73
CA ALA A 77 -19.46 -20.91 25.74
C ALA A 77 -20.95 -21.22 25.46
N GLN A 78 -21.64 -20.34 24.72
CA GLN A 78 -23.04 -20.55 24.32
C GLN A 78 -23.16 -21.45 23.08
N HIS A 79 -22.08 -21.65 22.32
CA HIS A 79 -22.04 -22.54 21.16
C HIS A 79 -21.77 -23.99 21.60
N GLY A 80 -22.69 -24.90 21.26
CA GLY A 80 -22.61 -26.31 21.68
C GLY A 80 -21.45 -27.07 21.02
N PRO A 81 -21.02 -28.21 21.60
CA PRO A 81 -19.80 -28.94 21.23
C PRO A 81 -19.95 -29.83 19.97
N GLY A 82 -20.62 -29.32 18.93
CA GLY A 82 -21.01 -30.13 17.77
C GLY A 82 -19.85 -30.53 16.86
N GLU A 83 -18.84 -29.67 16.71
CA GLU A 83 -17.77 -29.81 15.71
C GLU A 83 -16.40 -29.98 16.37
N THR A 84 -15.54 -30.80 15.75
CA THR A 84 -14.20 -31.11 16.29
C THR A 84 -13.25 -29.91 16.17
N VAL A 85 -13.43 -29.10 15.14
CA VAL A 85 -12.72 -27.84 14.91
C VAL A 85 -13.75 -26.74 14.72
N VAL A 86 -13.60 -25.63 15.43
CA VAL A 86 -14.43 -24.43 15.25
C VAL A 86 -13.53 -23.25 14.91
N LEU A 87 -13.82 -22.58 13.80
CA LEU A 87 -13.17 -21.34 13.39
C LEU A 87 -13.96 -20.15 13.93
N THR A 88 -13.26 -19.17 14.50
CA THR A 88 -13.84 -17.90 14.91
C THR A 88 -13.34 -16.76 14.03
N PRO A 89 -14.00 -15.58 14.06
CA PRO A 89 -13.57 -14.46 13.26
C PRO A 89 -12.25 -13.89 13.77
N THR A 90 -11.37 -13.49 12.85
CA THR A 90 -10.11 -12.83 13.18
C THR A 90 -9.97 -11.52 12.42
N VAL A 91 -9.53 -10.46 13.10
CA VAL A 91 -9.25 -9.17 12.48
C VAL A 91 -7.79 -8.83 12.69
N THR A 92 -7.05 -8.53 11.62
CA THR A 92 -5.66 -8.10 11.74
C THR A 92 -5.56 -6.58 11.68
N ILE A 93 -5.13 -5.95 12.77
CA ILE A 93 -4.81 -4.52 12.81
C ILE A 93 -3.40 -4.33 12.27
N ARG A 94 -3.27 -3.51 11.23
CA ARG A 94 -2.00 -3.14 10.63
C ARG A 94 -1.32 -2.01 11.44
N PRO A 95 0.00 -1.80 11.28
CA PRO A 95 0.71 -0.73 11.99
C PRO A 95 0.20 0.69 11.73
N ASP A 96 -0.51 0.90 10.61
CA ASP A 96 -1.17 2.16 10.25
C ASP A 96 -2.60 2.28 10.84
N GLY A 97 -3.00 1.34 11.71
CA GLY A 97 -4.33 1.26 12.30
C GLY A 97 -5.40 0.65 11.40
N ALA A 98 -5.10 0.34 10.14
CA ALA A 98 -6.09 -0.22 9.23
C ALA A 98 -6.44 -1.67 9.61
N ARG A 99 -7.74 -1.98 9.67
CA ARG A 99 -8.24 -3.34 9.94
C ARG A 99 -8.26 -4.17 8.64
N ASP A 100 -7.64 -5.33 8.64
CA ASP A 100 -7.75 -6.35 7.58
C ASP A 100 -8.84 -7.36 7.97
N GLU A 101 -9.98 -7.23 7.32
CA GLU A 101 -11.19 -8.02 7.56
C GLU A 101 -11.57 -8.85 6.32
N ARG A 102 -10.64 -9.05 5.37
CA ARG A 102 -10.96 -9.63 4.06
C ARG A 102 -11.53 -11.05 4.11
N LEU A 103 -11.29 -11.80 5.18
CA LEU A 103 -11.82 -13.16 5.39
C LEU A 103 -13.04 -13.20 6.34
N GLN A 104 -13.53 -12.05 6.81
CA GLN A 104 -14.71 -11.97 7.70
C GLN A 104 -16.01 -12.40 7.02
N TRP A 105 -16.05 -12.39 5.68
CA TRP A 105 -17.25 -12.79 4.93
C TRP A 105 -17.68 -14.24 5.22
N ARG A 106 -16.75 -15.11 5.63
CA ARG A 106 -17.00 -16.51 6.02
C ARG A 106 -18.06 -16.66 7.12
N PHE A 107 -18.20 -15.63 7.97
CA PHE A 107 -19.05 -15.63 9.17
C PHE A 107 -20.35 -14.82 9.00
N LYS A 108 -20.66 -14.33 7.78
CA LYS A 108 -21.82 -13.44 7.55
C LYS A 108 -23.18 -14.08 7.79
N HIS A 109 -23.28 -15.41 7.74
CA HIS A 109 -24.54 -16.14 7.79
C HIS A 109 -24.79 -16.89 9.10
N GLY A 110 -24.18 -16.40 10.18
CA GLY A 110 -24.36 -16.98 11.51
C GLY A 110 -23.49 -18.22 11.73
N SER A 111 -23.48 -18.69 12.98
CA SER A 111 -22.76 -19.91 13.35
C SER A 111 -23.36 -21.15 12.68
N ARG A 112 -22.52 -21.99 12.04
CA ARG A 112 -22.95 -23.17 11.25
C ARG A 112 -21.82 -24.18 11.06
N SER A 113 -22.15 -25.42 10.70
CA SER A 113 -21.18 -26.37 10.15
C SER A 113 -20.87 -26.06 8.69
N ALA A 114 -19.65 -26.33 8.26
CA ALA A 114 -19.16 -26.17 6.89
C ALA A 114 -18.32 -27.39 6.51
N ASP A 115 -18.58 -27.92 5.31
CA ASP A 115 -17.76 -28.95 4.68
C ASP A 115 -16.73 -28.27 3.78
N LEU A 116 -15.46 -28.30 4.15
CA LEU A 116 -14.39 -27.67 3.36
C LEU A 116 -14.15 -28.36 2.01
N ALA A 117 -14.64 -29.59 1.79
CA ALA A 117 -14.61 -30.20 0.46
C ALA A 117 -15.63 -29.53 -0.48
N ALA A 118 -16.79 -29.11 0.04
CA ALA A 118 -17.82 -28.39 -0.71
C ALA A 118 -17.58 -26.86 -0.73
N GLU A 119 -16.99 -26.31 0.33
CA GLU A 119 -16.74 -24.89 0.52
C GLU A 119 -15.23 -24.59 0.73
N PRO A 120 -14.36 -24.87 -0.27
CA PRO A 120 -12.92 -24.85 -0.07
C PRO A 120 -12.31 -23.47 0.21
N HIS A 121 -13.07 -22.41 -0.05
CA HIS A 121 -12.70 -21.01 0.09
C HIS A 121 -12.78 -20.50 1.54
N ILE A 122 -13.23 -21.34 2.49
CA ILE A 122 -13.38 -21.00 3.91
C ILE A 122 -12.12 -21.26 4.75
N PHE A 123 -11.28 -22.21 4.32
CA PHE A 123 -10.05 -22.74 4.96
C PHE A 123 -9.48 -22.03 6.21
N PRO A 124 -8.94 -22.75 7.21
CA PRO A 124 -8.25 -22.13 8.34
C PRO A 124 -6.97 -21.42 7.88
N ASP A 125 -6.94 -20.09 7.97
CA ASP A 125 -5.80 -19.26 7.55
C ASP A 125 -4.83 -18.93 8.71
N THR A 126 -5.22 -19.23 9.94
CA THR A 126 -4.50 -18.90 11.18
C THR A 126 -4.93 -19.86 12.30
N MET A 127 -4.02 -20.12 13.24
CA MET A 127 -4.28 -20.80 14.52
C MET A 127 -5.02 -19.89 15.51
N SER A 128 -4.78 -18.58 15.44
CA SER A 128 -5.44 -17.61 16.32
C SER A 128 -6.97 -17.70 16.18
N GLY A 129 -7.68 -17.94 17.28
CA GLY A 129 -9.14 -18.07 17.26
C GLY A 129 -9.66 -19.41 16.74
N VAL A 130 -8.82 -20.43 16.62
CA VAL A 130 -9.26 -21.81 16.38
C VAL A 130 -9.58 -22.47 17.71
N VAL A 131 -10.76 -23.10 17.80
CA VAL A 131 -11.13 -23.96 18.92
C VAL A 131 -11.09 -25.41 18.47
N LEU A 132 -10.18 -26.19 19.06
CA LEU A 132 -9.96 -27.59 18.76
C LEU A 132 -10.48 -28.47 19.90
N THR A 133 -11.19 -29.54 19.57
CA THR A 133 -11.51 -30.62 20.49
C THR A 133 -10.44 -31.69 20.38
N ILE A 134 -9.70 -31.97 21.46
CA ILE A 134 -8.53 -32.84 21.42
C ILE A 134 -8.92 -34.26 20.97
N PRO A 135 -8.32 -34.76 19.86
CA PRO A 135 -8.58 -36.12 19.39
C PRO A 135 -8.05 -37.17 20.38
N ARG A 136 -8.67 -38.35 20.38
CA ARG A 136 -8.25 -39.50 21.21
C ARG A 136 -6.79 -39.96 20.97
N HIS A 137 -6.22 -39.62 19.81
CA HIS A 137 -4.90 -40.07 19.38
C HIS A 137 -3.85 -38.96 19.33
N GLY A 138 -4.15 -37.77 19.88
CA GLY A 138 -3.29 -36.58 19.74
C GLY A 138 -3.34 -35.95 18.34
N LEU A 139 -2.73 -34.78 18.17
CA LEU A 139 -2.60 -34.15 16.85
C LEU A 139 -1.56 -34.91 16.03
N GLN A 140 -1.92 -35.28 14.81
CA GLN A 140 -0.99 -35.89 13.87
C GLN A 140 -0.25 -34.81 13.10
N ASP A 141 0.98 -35.13 12.69
CA ASP A 141 1.75 -34.24 11.81
C ASP A 141 1.30 -34.42 10.36
N TRP A 142 1.19 -33.32 9.61
CA TRP A 142 0.76 -33.35 8.21
C TRP A 142 1.97 -33.38 7.28
N GLY A 143 2.06 -34.40 6.43
CA GLY A 143 3.18 -34.59 5.50
C GLY A 143 4.26 -35.58 5.94
N GLY A 144 4.11 -36.20 7.12
CA GLY A 144 4.94 -37.33 7.57
C GLY A 144 6.33 -36.98 8.14
N SER A 145 6.73 -37.78 9.13
CA SER A 145 7.97 -37.73 9.93
C SER A 145 9.26 -37.42 9.16
N GLY A 146 10.05 -36.43 9.64
CA GLY A 146 11.52 -36.54 9.58
C GLY A 146 12.36 -35.38 9.04
N ALA A 147 11.79 -34.26 8.56
CA ALA A 147 12.60 -33.13 8.09
C ALA A 147 12.64 -31.94 9.07
N LEU A 148 11.54 -31.62 9.75
CA LEU A 148 11.49 -30.47 10.66
C LEU A 148 12.23 -30.68 11.99
N HIS A 149 12.54 -31.92 12.37
CA HIS A 149 13.37 -32.22 13.53
C HIS A 149 14.88 -32.24 13.26
N GLY A 150 15.32 -32.02 12.02
CA GLY A 150 16.73 -32.14 11.60
C GLY A 150 17.37 -30.86 11.05
N VAL A 151 16.63 -29.76 10.92
CA VAL A 151 17.18 -28.48 10.41
C VAL A 151 17.67 -27.57 11.55
N ASP A 152 17.42 -27.92 12.81
CA ASP A 152 18.05 -27.28 13.96
C ASP A 152 19.42 -27.92 14.25
N SER A 153 20.43 -27.47 13.51
CA SER A 153 21.85 -27.43 13.96
C SER A 153 22.82 -26.79 12.95
N ALA A 154 22.40 -26.48 11.71
CA ALA A 154 23.34 -26.01 10.67
C ALA A 154 23.03 -24.63 10.06
N VAL A 155 22.00 -23.91 10.54
CA VAL A 155 21.79 -22.50 10.21
C VAL A 155 21.92 -21.72 11.50
N GLY A 156 22.92 -20.85 11.56
CA GLY A 156 23.42 -20.18 12.76
C GLY A 156 22.31 -19.71 13.71
N ALA A 157 22.49 -20.06 14.98
CA ALA A 157 21.73 -19.56 16.10
C ALA A 157 21.90 -18.04 16.21
N GLU A 158 21.04 -17.29 15.53
CA GLU A 158 20.76 -15.87 15.75
C GLU A 158 19.51 -15.49 14.91
N GLY A 159 18.32 -15.74 15.47
CA GLY A 159 17.06 -15.34 14.84
C GLY A 159 15.86 -16.07 15.42
N THR A 160 15.03 -15.36 16.18
CA THR A 160 13.87 -15.88 16.91
C THR A 160 12.95 -16.76 16.05
N VAL A 161 12.68 -17.97 16.57
CA VAL A 161 11.71 -18.99 16.09
C VAL A 161 10.25 -18.58 16.40
N ASP A 162 10.03 -17.35 16.88
CA ASP A 162 8.77 -16.85 17.48
C ASP A 162 7.54 -16.80 16.55
N ASP A 163 7.67 -17.01 15.23
CA ASP A 163 6.63 -16.60 14.27
C ASP A 163 6.05 -17.71 13.36
N ASP A 164 6.46 -18.98 13.49
CA ASP A 164 6.00 -20.01 12.53
C ASP A 164 4.68 -20.72 12.88
N GLU A 165 3.61 -19.93 12.82
CA GLU A 165 2.23 -20.42 12.86
C GLU A 165 1.95 -21.54 11.84
N ASN A 166 2.70 -21.64 10.75
CA ASN A 166 2.42 -22.66 9.73
C ASN A 166 2.74 -24.07 10.23
N ILE A 167 3.63 -24.23 11.21
CA ILE A 167 3.87 -25.51 11.88
C ILE A 167 2.59 -25.94 12.62
N GLY A 168 1.99 -25.04 13.41
CA GLY A 168 0.70 -25.30 14.07
C GLY A 168 -0.43 -25.61 13.09
N LEU A 169 -0.48 -24.89 11.96
CA LEU A 169 -1.46 -25.15 10.90
C LEU A 169 -1.28 -26.52 10.26
N SER A 170 -0.07 -27.09 10.21
CA SER A 170 0.16 -28.44 9.68
C SER A 170 -0.62 -29.47 10.49
N GLY A 171 -0.53 -29.42 11.82
CA GLY A 171 -1.31 -30.30 12.70
C GLY A 171 -2.83 -30.08 12.58
N LEU A 172 -3.26 -28.82 12.40
CA LEU A 172 -4.66 -28.50 12.16
C LEU A 172 -5.18 -29.09 10.84
N ILE A 173 -4.37 -29.03 9.77
CA ILE A 173 -4.72 -29.61 8.47
C ILE A 173 -4.94 -31.12 8.60
N ALA A 174 -3.97 -31.83 9.21
CA ALA A 174 -4.11 -33.27 9.45
C ALA A 174 -5.39 -33.61 10.21
N HIS A 175 -5.69 -32.84 11.25
CA HIS A 175 -6.87 -33.10 12.06
C HIS A 175 -8.17 -32.85 11.29
N VAL A 176 -8.30 -31.73 10.55
CA VAL A 176 -9.50 -31.43 9.75
C VAL A 176 -9.73 -32.48 8.66
N VAL A 177 -8.66 -32.96 8.02
CA VAL A 177 -8.77 -34.02 7.01
C VAL A 177 -9.18 -35.34 7.65
N ALA A 178 -8.58 -35.70 8.79
CA ALA A 178 -8.92 -36.92 9.54
C ALA A 178 -10.37 -36.94 10.05
N THR A 179 -10.98 -35.78 10.30
CA THR A 179 -12.38 -35.64 10.73
C THR A 179 -13.35 -35.42 9.57
N GLY A 180 -12.94 -35.67 8.32
CA GLY A 180 -13.82 -35.64 7.15
C GLY A 180 -14.09 -34.26 6.59
N ASN A 181 -13.14 -33.32 6.73
CA ASN A 181 -13.20 -31.94 6.23
C ASN A 181 -14.32 -31.07 6.84
N GLN A 182 -14.90 -31.49 7.96
CA GLN A 182 -15.94 -30.73 8.67
C GLN A 182 -15.33 -29.72 9.64
N VAL A 183 -15.82 -28.49 9.60
CA VAL A 183 -15.50 -27.45 10.58
C VAL A 183 -16.76 -26.73 11.02
N GLY A 184 -16.80 -26.28 12.27
CA GLY A 184 -17.75 -25.30 12.77
C GLY A 184 -17.28 -23.89 12.45
N LEU A 185 -18.21 -23.02 12.09
CA LEU A 185 -18.02 -21.58 12.01
C LEU A 185 -18.78 -20.94 13.16
N HIS A 186 -18.11 -20.10 13.94
CA HIS A 186 -18.72 -19.30 14.97
C HIS A 186 -18.69 -17.83 14.56
N ASP A 187 -19.85 -17.17 14.59
CA ASP A 187 -19.97 -15.78 14.13
C ASP A 187 -19.88 -14.75 15.28
N GLY A 188 -19.35 -15.14 16.44
CA GLY A 188 -19.17 -14.26 17.59
C GLY A 188 -18.20 -13.09 17.38
N PRO A 189 -17.82 -12.38 18.45
CA PRO A 189 -16.76 -11.38 18.41
C PRO A 189 -15.45 -11.95 17.84
N ALA A 190 -14.56 -11.09 17.35
CA ALA A 190 -13.31 -11.50 16.71
C ALA A 190 -12.12 -11.58 17.68
N VAL A 191 -11.14 -12.41 17.33
CA VAL A 191 -9.77 -12.25 17.84
C VAL A 191 -9.09 -11.13 17.05
N ILE A 192 -8.61 -10.12 17.76
CA ILE A 192 -7.82 -9.02 17.23
C ILE A 192 -6.36 -9.45 17.24
N ARG A 193 -5.76 -9.46 16.05
CA ARG A 193 -4.35 -9.75 15.83
C ARG A 193 -3.63 -8.46 15.45
N HIS A 194 -2.40 -8.27 15.90
CA HIS A 194 -1.56 -7.17 15.42
C HIS A 194 -0.57 -7.67 14.38
N ALA A 195 -0.60 -7.10 13.17
CA ALA A 195 0.41 -7.42 12.17
C ALA A 195 1.78 -6.95 12.65
N PRO A 196 2.84 -7.75 12.48
CA PRO A 196 4.19 -7.33 12.85
C PRO A 196 4.56 -6.06 12.10
N ARG A 197 5.29 -5.16 12.78
CA ARG A 197 5.84 -3.96 12.13
C ARG A 197 6.80 -4.42 11.03
N PRO A 198 6.70 -3.86 9.80
CA PRO A 198 7.69 -4.08 8.77
C PRO A 198 9.11 -3.82 9.32
N PRO A 199 10.12 -4.58 8.85
CA PRO A 199 9.99 -5.56 7.78
C PRO A 199 9.40 -6.91 8.25
N GLY A 200 9.24 -7.12 9.57
CA GLY A 200 8.65 -8.33 10.15
C GLY A 200 9.37 -9.61 9.71
N PRO A 201 8.72 -10.78 9.75
CA PRO A 201 9.30 -12.03 9.22
C PRO A 201 9.59 -11.93 7.71
N TRP A 202 8.81 -11.14 6.97
CA TRP A 202 8.96 -10.91 5.53
C TRP A 202 10.22 -10.13 5.13
N GLY A 203 10.96 -9.58 6.10
CA GLY A 203 12.28 -8.98 5.90
C GLY A 203 13.46 -9.94 5.91
N ARG A 204 13.24 -11.19 6.31
CA ARG A 204 14.31 -12.15 6.62
C ARG A 204 14.27 -13.31 5.65
N ILE A 205 15.42 -13.67 5.06
CA ILE A 205 15.52 -14.81 4.15
C ILE A 205 15.12 -16.14 4.81
N SER A 206 15.37 -16.30 6.12
CA SER A 206 15.02 -17.50 6.88
C SER A 206 13.53 -17.83 6.81
N HIS A 207 12.67 -16.82 6.84
CA HIS A 207 11.22 -17.00 6.72
C HIS A 207 10.82 -17.58 5.36
N TYR A 208 11.38 -17.05 4.26
CA TYR A 208 11.09 -17.56 2.92
C TYR A 208 11.65 -18.98 2.71
N ARG A 209 12.86 -19.26 3.21
CA ARG A 209 13.45 -20.61 3.17
C ARG A 209 12.59 -21.63 3.88
N HIS A 210 12.06 -21.28 5.05
CA HIS A 210 11.17 -22.17 5.78
C HIS A 210 9.83 -22.37 5.06
N LEU A 211 9.14 -21.28 4.72
CA LEU A 211 7.80 -21.34 4.12
C LEU A 211 7.82 -22.01 2.73
N LEU A 212 8.67 -21.53 1.82
CA LEU A 212 8.74 -22.02 0.44
C LEU A 212 9.61 -23.28 0.30
N GLY A 213 10.61 -23.48 1.16
CA GLY A 213 11.53 -24.61 1.08
C GLY A 213 11.05 -25.86 1.82
N ALA A 214 10.28 -25.71 2.92
CA ALA A 214 9.85 -26.83 3.75
C ALA A 214 8.33 -26.95 3.85
N VAL A 215 7.63 -25.92 4.32
CA VAL A 215 6.21 -25.99 4.70
C VAL A 215 5.30 -26.26 3.50
N LEU A 216 5.26 -25.35 2.51
CA LEU A 216 4.38 -25.51 1.36
C LEU A 216 4.71 -26.77 0.53
N PRO A 217 6.00 -27.12 0.30
CA PRO A 217 6.35 -28.40 -0.31
C PRO A 217 5.80 -29.62 0.41
N ALA A 218 5.84 -29.66 1.74
CA ALA A 218 5.31 -30.75 2.56
C ALA A 218 3.79 -30.85 2.44
N TRP A 219 3.07 -29.72 2.53
CA TRP A 219 1.61 -29.69 2.36
C TRP A 219 1.17 -30.21 0.99
N LEU A 220 1.95 -29.93 -0.07
CA LEU A 220 1.70 -30.42 -1.42
C LEU A 220 2.03 -31.91 -1.62
N GLN A 221 2.72 -32.59 -0.70
CA GLN A 221 3.09 -34.01 -0.79
C GLN A 221 2.29 -34.90 0.15
N ALA A 222 1.65 -34.32 1.17
CA ALA A 222 1.06 -35.05 2.27
C ALA A 222 -0.08 -36.00 1.85
N ASP A 223 -0.88 -35.64 0.84
CA ASP A 223 -2.06 -36.40 0.43
C ASP A 223 -2.27 -36.43 -1.09
N CYS A 224 -2.88 -37.51 -1.58
CA CYS A 224 -3.20 -37.67 -3.00
C CYS A 224 -4.59 -38.34 -3.21
N PRO A 225 -5.59 -37.62 -3.78
CA PRO A 225 -5.57 -36.22 -4.19
C PRO A 225 -5.67 -35.25 -2.99
N LEU A 226 -4.93 -34.15 -3.04
CA LEU A 226 -4.95 -33.12 -2.02
C LEU A 226 -6.32 -32.40 -1.97
N PRO A 227 -6.93 -32.16 -0.79
CA PRO A 227 -8.18 -31.45 -0.70
C PRO A 227 -8.09 -30.02 -1.27
N ALA A 228 -9.14 -29.59 -2.00
CA ALA A 228 -9.15 -28.29 -2.67
C ALA A 228 -8.97 -27.09 -1.72
N TRP A 229 -9.45 -27.20 -0.48
CA TRP A 229 -9.29 -26.14 0.52
C TRP A 229 -7.83 -25.96 0.95
N VAL A 230 -7.02 -27.02 0.93
CA VAL A 230 -5.57 -26.94 1.20
C VAL A 230 -4.87 -26.20 0.06
N HIS A 231 -5.29 -26.41 -1.19
CA HIS A 231 -4.81 -25.58 -2.31
C HIS A 231 -5.14 -24.09 -2.09
N GLN A 232 -6.35 -23.76 -1.63
CA GLN A 232 -6.73 -22.37 -1.33
C GLN A 232 -5.83 -21.74 -0.26
N LEU A 233 -5.49 -22.48 0.81
CA LEU A 233 -4.54 -22.04 1.84
C LEU A 233 -3.13 -21.83 1.29
N ILE A 234 -2.61 -22.78 0.49
CA ILE A 234 -1.29 -22.67 -0.15
C ILE A 234 -1.25 -21.43 -1.06
N ILE A 235 -2.27 -21.24 -1.90
CA ILE A 235 -2.37 -20.07 -2.78
C ILE A 235 -2.42 -18.78 -1.96
N HIS A 236 -3.14 -18.76 -0.84
CA HIS A 236 -3.17 -17.62 0.06
C HIS A 236 -1.77 -17.27 0.61
N ARG A 237 -0.96 -18.27 0.98
CA ARG A 237 0.45 -18.07 1.39
C ARG A 237 1.34 -17.57 0.25
N LEU A 238 1.18 -18.12 -0.96
CA LEU A 238 1.88 -17.63 -2.15
C LEU A 238 1.53 -16.17 -2.46
N ILE A 239 0.26 -15.78 -2.30
CA ILE A 239 -0.17 -14.38 -2.44
C ILE A 239 0.57 -13.50 -1.41
N GLN A 240 0.65 -13.92 -0.15
CA GLN A 240 1.38 -13.17 0.89
C GLN A 240 2.88 -13.02 0.56
N VAL A 241 3.53 -14.07 0.05
CA VAL A 241 4.92 -14.01 -0.45
C VAL A 241 5.05 -12.98 -1.56
N THR A 242 4.15 -13.00 -2.54
CA THR A 242 4.18 -12.02 -3.63
C THR A 242 3.81 -10.60 -3.20
N ASP A 243 2.99 -10.43 -2.16
CA ASP A 243 2.66 -9.15 -1.55
C ASP A 243 3.84 -8.57 -0.76
N ALA A 244 4.70 -9.41 -0.18
CA ALA A 244 5.90 -8.97 0.50
C ALA A 244 6.88 -8.26 -0.45
N ASP A 245 6.95 -8.71 -1.71
CA ASP A 245 7.78 -8.05 -2.73
C ASP A 245 7.01 -6.96 -3.48
N ARG A 246 5.81 -7.20 -4.00
CA ARG A 246 5.12 -6.23 -4.88
C ARG A 246 4.12 -5.32 -4.16
N GLY A 247 3.77 -5.59 -2.92
CA GLY A 247 2.81 -4.79 -2.15
C GLY A 247 3.39 -3.47 -1.71
N LEU A 248 2.52 -2.48 -1.46
CA LEU A 248 2.90 -1.09 -1.12
C LEU A 248 3.94 -0.97 0.01
N ARG A 249 3.88 -1.85 1.01
CA ARG A 249 4.79 -1.83 2.18
C ARG A 249 6.19 -2.37 1.87
N TYR A 250 6.32 -3.21 0.85
CA TYR A 250 7.58 -3.80 0.39
C TYR A 250 8.54 -4.27 1.51
N PRO A 251 8.09 -5.12 2.46
CA PRO A 251 8.92 -5.57 3.58
C PRO A 251 10.20 -6.31 3.15
N SER A 252 10.25 -6.87 1.94
CA SER A 252 11.44 -7.56 1.42
C SER A 252 12.52 -6.63 0.86
N ALA A 253 12.41 -5.30 1.03
CA ALA A 253 13.34 -4.31 0.47
C ALA A 253 14.78 -4.47 0.96
N GLY A 254 14.96 -5.02 2.17
CA GLY A 254 16.26 -5.25 2.80
C GLY A 254 16.99 -6.52 2.35
N LEU A 255 16.33 -7.39 1.58
CA LEU A 255 16.97 -8.60 1.05
C LEU A 255 18.03 -8.23 0.01
N THR A 256 19.18 -8.88 0.09
CA THR A 256 20.25 -8.78 -0.91
C THR A 256 19.81 -9.38 -2.26
N ALA A 257 20.52 -9.02 -3.34
CA ALA A 257 20.24 -9.58 -4.66
C ALA A 257 20.33 -11.13 -4.69
N ALA A 258 21.27 -11.72 -3.95
CA ALA A 258 21.42 -13.17 -3.85
C ALA A 258 20.24 -13.82 -3.13
N GLU A 259 19.80 -13.24 -2.01
CA GLU A 259 18.62 -13.72 -1.27
C GLU A 259 17.35 -13.59 -2.10
N ARG A 260 17.18 -12.48 -2.82
CA ARG A 260 16.02 -12.28 -3.72
C ARG A 260 15.99 -13.32 -4.85
N ALA A 261 17.14 -13.60 -5.47
CA ALA A 261 17.24 -14.65 -6.47
C ALA A 261 16.88 -16.04 -5.91
N GLU A 262 17.30 -16.36 -4.69
CA GLU A 262 16.93 -17.60 -4.00
C GLU A 262 15.41 -17.67 -3.75
N VAL A 263 14.80 -16.59 -3.25
CA VAL A 263 13.34 -16.54 -3.03
C VAL A 263 12.58 -16.70 -4.35
N ALA A 264 13.03 -16.06 -5.43
CA ALA A 264 12.42 -16.23 -6.75
C ALA A 264 12.44 -17.69 -7.22
N GLN A 265 13.57 -18.37 -7.05
CA GLN A 265 13.72 -19.79 -7.40
C GLN A 265 12.79 -20.68 -6.58
N LEU A 266 12.75 -20.50 -5.26
CA LEU A 266 11.87 -21.25 -4.36
C LEU A 266 10.39 -21.00 -4.69
N LEU A 267 10.01 -19.74 -4.90
CA LEU A 267 8.64 -19.35 -5.26
C LEU A 267 8.18 -20.03 -6.55
N ARG A 268 9.01 -20.03 -7.60
CA ARG A 268 8.69 -20.73 -8.84
C ARG A 268 8.61 -22.25 -8.65
N ALA A 269 9.54 -22.83 -7.89
CA ALA A 269 9.57 -24.28 -7.66
C ALA A 269 8.31 -24.79 -6.95
N VAL A 270 7.85 -24.08 -5.90
CA VAL A 270 6.59 -24.43 -5.21
C VAL A 270 5.39 -24.17 -6.09
N THR A 271 5.32 -23.00 -6.73
CA THR A 271 4.13 -22.60 -7.50
C THR A 271 3.87 -23.56 -8.66
N ARG A 272 4.91 -24.04 -9.36
CA ARG A 272 4.79 -25.05 -10.44
C ARG A 272 4.08 -26.34 -10.04
N ARG A 273 4.05 -26.66 -8.74
CA ARG A 273 3.41 -27.87 -8.20
C ARG A 273 1.93 -27.66 -7.88
N VAL A 274 1.43 -26.43 -7.96
CA VAL A 274 0.02 -26.09 -7.77
C VAL A 274 -0.70 -26.14 -9.13
N PRO A 275 -1.86 -26.81 -9.25
CA PRO A 275 -2.62 -26.79 -10.50
C PRO A 275 -3.09 -25.39 -10.88
N ALA A 276 -2.89 -24.98 -12.14
CA ALA A 276 -3.30 -23.66 -12.66
C ALA A 276 -4.78 -23.34 -12.37
N SER A 277 -5.66 -24.33 -12.56
CA SER A 277 -7.10 -24.19 -12.33
C SER A 277 -7.46 -23.84 -10.88
N GLN A 278 -6.65 -24.26 -9.90
CA GLN A 278 -6.85 -23.90 -8.49
C GLN A 278 -6.50 -22.42 -8.25
N ILE A 279 -5.45 -21.91 -8.90
CA ILE A 279 -5.06 -20.48 -8.84
C ILE A 279 -6.12 -19.61 -9.52
N GLU A 280 -6.64 -20.04 -10.67
CA GLU A 280 -7.72 -19.35 -11.37
C GLU A 280 -9.00 -19.31 -10.52
N ALA A 281 -9.33 -20.41 -9.84
CA ALA A 281 -10.51 -20.53 -8.98
C ALA A 281 -10.39 -19.79 -7.64
N TYR A 282 -9.20 -19.34 -7.23
CA TYR A 282 -9.01 -18.67 -5.94
C TYR A 282 -9.88 -17.42 -5.79
N CYS A 283 -10.75 -17.43 -4.77
CA CYS A 283 -11.78 -16.41 -4.57
C CYS A 283 -11.87 -15.87 -3.13
N SER A 284 -11.08 -16.38 -2.18
CA SER A 284 -11.23 -16.01 -0.76
C SER A 284 -10.82 -14.59 -0.44
N THR A 285 -9.85 -14.03 -1.17
CA THR A 285 -9.46 -12.62 -1.08
C THR A 285 -9.27 -12.01 -2.48
N PRO A 286 -9.51 -10.69 -2.66
CA PRO A 286 -9.27 -10.02 -3.93
C PRO A 286 -7.80 -10.16 -4.37
N LEU A 287 -7.59 -10.39 -5.66
CA LEU A 287 -6.26 -10.63 -6.22
C LEU A 287 -6.16 -9.99 -7.61
N ALA A 288 -5.39 -8.90 -7.68
CA ALA A 288 -5.19 -8.15 -8.92
C ALA A 288 -4.85 -9.07 -10.11
N VAL A 289 -5.46 -8.80 -11.26
CA VAL A 289 -5.36 -9.63 -12.48
C VAL A 289 -3.93 -9.97 -12.89
N GLY A 290 -3.01 -8.99 -12.86
CA GLY A 290 -1.61 -9.20 -13.19
C GLY A 290 -0.93 -10.18 -12.23
N ARG A 291 -1.29 -10.15 -10.94
CA ARG A 291 -0.73 -11.06 -9.93
C ARG A 291 -1.29 -12.47 -10.03
N ARG A 292 -2.60 -12.61 -10.28
CA ARG A 292 -3.21 -13.92 -10.58
C ARG A 292 -2.54 -14.53 -11.82
N THR A 293 -2.42 -13.74 -12.88
CA THR A 293 -1.78 -14.16 -14.13
C THR A 293 -0.32 -14.55 -13.91
N ALA A 294 0.40 -13.89 -13.00
CA ALA A 294 1.76 -14.27 -12.64
C ALA A 294 1.87 -15.63 -11.96
N LEU A 295 1.01 -15.90 -10.99
CA LEU A 295 0.96 -17.21 -10.35
C LEU A 295 0.58 -18.30 -11.36
N VAL A 296 -0.40 -18.06 -12.23
CA VAL A 296 -0.76 -18.98 -13.32
C VAL A 296 0.40 -19.17 -14.31
N ALA A 297 1.10 -18.10 -14.70
CA ALA A 297 2.27 -18.16 -15.59
C ALA A 297 3.40 -19.01 -15.00
N MET A 298 3.65 -18.94 -13.69
CA MET A 298 4.65 -19.80 -13.03
C MET A 298 4.31 -21.30 -13.14
N THR A 299 3.03 -21.65 -13.28
CA THR A 299 2.56 -23.04 -13.52
C THR A 299 2.57 -23.45 -14.99
N ALA A 300 3.00 -22.57 -15.90
CA ALA A 300 2.81 -22.71 -17.35
C ALA A 300 1.32 -22.84 -17.76
N GLY A 301 0.42 -22.22 -16.99
CA GLY A 301 -1.01 -22.13 -17.31
C GLY A 301 -1.32 -21.13 -18.42
N PRO A 302 -2.58 -21.11 -18.91
CA PRO A 302 -3.00 -20.24 -20.00
C PRO A 302 -3.01 -18.76 -19.60
N MET A 303 -2.75 -17.87 -20.57
CA MET A 303 -2.93 -16.43 -20.38
C MET A 303 -4.41 -16.05 -20.55
N PRO A 304 -4.92 -15.06 -19.80
CA PRO A 304 -6.28 -14.57 -20.00
C PRO A 304 -6.42 -13.89 -21.37
N ALA A 305 -7.66 -13.81 -21.86
CA ALA A 305 -7.97 -13.04 -23.06
C ALA A 305 -7.61 -11.55 -22.87
N PRO A 306 -7.33 -10.82 -23.96
CA PRO A 306 -7.06 -9.39 -23.92
C PRO A 306 -8.15 -8.60 -23.19
N ILE A 307 -7.71 -7.65 -22.37
CA ILE A 307 -8.53 -6.88 -21.45
C ILE A 307 -8.72 -5.47 -22.02
N LEU A 308 -9.94 -4.95 -21.86
CA LEU A 308 -10.31 -3.56 -22.08
C LEU A 308 -10.47 -2.87 -20.71
N PRO A 309 -9.43 -2.18 -20.18
CA PRO A 309 -9.57 -1.36 -18.98
C PRO A 309 -10.67 -0.30 -19.14
N SER A 310 -11.18 0.20 -18.01
CA SER A 310 -12.15 1.29 -18.01
C SER A 310 -11.61 2.50 -18.75
N GLY A 311 -12.32 2.92 -19.80
CA GLY A 311 -11.99 4.11 -20.58
C GLY A 311 -12.16 5.41 -19.79
N ARG A 312 -11.69 6.51 -20.38
CA ARG A 312 -11.94 7.88 -19.89
C ARG A 312 -12.69 8.64 -20.96
N ARG A 313 -13.78 9.31 -20.61
CA ARG A 313 -14.59 10.02 -21.62
C ARG A 313 -13.81 11.15 -22.28
N PHE A 314 -13.01 11.87 -21.50
CA PHE A 314 -12.18 12.99 -21.95
C PHE A 314 -10.96 12.58 -22.80
N ARG A 315 -10.64 11.28 -22.95
CA ARG A 315 -9.56 10.84 -23.85
C ARG A 315 -10.13 10.54 -25.24
N SER A 316 -9.36 10.81 -26.29
CA SER A 316 -9.73 10.49 -27.68
C SER A 316 -9.45 9.03 -28.05
N ASP A 317 -8.56 8.37 -27.32
CA ASP A 317 -8.17 6.97 -27.45
C ASP A 317 -8.54 6.16 -26.20
N GLN A 318 -8.32 4.84 -26.28
CA GLN A 318 -8.58 3.90 -25.20
C GLN A 318 -7.48 2.83 -25.13
N LYS A 319 -7.31 2.27 -23.93
CA LYS A 319 -6.27 1.30 -23.60
C LYS A 319 -6.79 -0.11 -23.82
N ALA A 320 -5.98 -0.99 -24.40
CA ALA A 320 -6.15 -2.45 -24.38
C ALA A 320 -4.89 -3.07 -23.77
N THR A 321 -5.05 -4.15 -23.00
CA THR A 321 -3.92 -4.86 -22.41
C THR A 321 -4.00 -6.36 -22.62
N TYR A 322 -2.87 -7.04 -22.74
CA TYR A 322 -2.80 -8.49 -22.70
C TYR A 322 -1.50 -8.95 -22.06
N PHE A 323 -1.44 -10.20 -21.63
CA PHE A 323 -0.28 -10.78 -20.96
C PHE A 323 0.38 -11.84 -21.83
N TYR A 324 1.70 -11.96 -21.72
CA TYR A 324 2.46 -13.00 -22.40
C TYR A 324 3.71 -13.40 -21.59
N THR A 325 4.22 -14.59 -21.89
CA THR A 325 5.50 -15.11 -21.38
C THR A 325 6.43 -15.39 -22.57
N GLY A 326 7.74 -15.36 -22.34
CA GLY A 326 8.72 -15.54 -23.42
C GLY A 326 8.79 -14.34 -24.37
N ASP A 327 8.96 -14.61 -25.65
CA ASP A 327 9.11 -13.60 -26.70
C ASP A 327 7.79 -12.86 -26.97
N MET A 328 7.89 -11.61 -27.43
CA MET A 328 6.72 -10.79 -27.75
C MET A 328 5.90 -11.43 -28.89
N PRO A 329 4.60 -11.70 -28.68
CA PRO A 329 3.72 -12.20 -29.73
C PRO A 329 3.62 -11.24 -30.91
N GLN A 330 3.33 -11.77 -32.10
CA GLN A 330 2.94 -10.94 -33.24
C GLN A 330 1.55 -10.38 -32.98
N GLU A 331 1.47 -9.06 -32.78
CA GLU A 331 0.22 -8.36 -32.51
C GLU A 331 -0.28 -7.57 -33.72
N GLN A 332 -1.57 -7.68 -34.01
CA GLN A 332 -2.30 -6.83 -34.94
C GLN A 332 -3.66 -6.47 -34.33
N TRP A 333 -4.20 -5.30 -34.68
CA TRP A 333 -5.38 -4.76 -34.03
C TRP A 333 -6.43 -4.34 -35.05
N LYS A 334 -7.70 -4.62 -34.73
CA LYS A 334 -8.86 -4.09 -35.45
C LYS A 334 -9.69 -3.19 -34.53
N VAL A 335 -10.15 -2.06 -35.05
CA VAL A 335 -11.14 -1.18 -34.40
C VAL A 335 -12.35 -1.10 -35.30
N ASP A 336 -13.52 -1.46 -34.79
CA ASP A 336 -14.78 -1.55 -35.55
C ASP A 336 -14.68 -2.41 -36.82
N GLY A 337 -13.81 -3.42 -36.78
CA GLY A 337 -13.57 -4.37 -37.88
C GLY A 337 -12.52 -3.92 -38.91
N ALA A 338 -12.07 -2.66 -38.88
CA ALA A 338 -10.99 -2.16 -39.72
C ALA A 338 -9.63 -2.30 -39.02
N TRP A 339 -8.56 -2.58 -39.78
CA TRP A 339 -7.21 -2.64 -39.23
C TRP A 339 -6.76 -1.28 -38.70
N ALA A 340 -6.22 -1.26 -37.48
CA ALA A 340 -5.78 -0.06 -36.79
C ALA A 340 -4.36 -0.24 -36.28
N GLN A 341 -3.58 0.84 -36.32
CA GLN A 341 -2.26 0.89 -35.72
C GLN A 341 -2.34 1.44 -34.29
N PRO A 342 -1.55 0.89 -33.35
CA PRO A 342 -1.38 1.49 -32.03
C PRO A 342 -0.92 2.96 -32.13
N THR A 343 -1.54 3.83 -31.34
CA THR A 343 -1.10 5.24 -31.23
C THR A 343 0.04 5.38 -30.22
N CYS A 344 0.14 4.47 -29.27
CA CYS A 344 1.19 4.34 -28.25
C CYS A 344 1.16 2.91 -27.73
N ALA A 345 2.29 2.36 -27.35
CA ALA A 345 2.33 1.06 -26.71
C ALA A 345 3.52 0.94 -25.76
N LYS A 346 3.39 0.06 -24.76
CA LYS A 346 4.41 -0.20 -23.74
C LYS A 346 4.39 -1.66 -23.32
N THR A 347 5.54 -2.19 -22.96
CA THR A 347 5.70 -3.49 -22.32
C THR A 347 6.07 -3.30 -20.85
N VAL A 348 5.27 -3.86 -19.95
CA VAL A 348 5.47 -3.80 -18.50
C VAL A 348 5.99 -5.14 -18.01
N ASP A 349 7.11 -5.12 -17.29
CA ASP A 349 7.67 -6.33 -16.68
C ASP A 349 7.03 -6.56 -15.29
N HIS A 350 6.38 -7.71 -15.10
CA HIS A 350 5.91 -8.11 -13.77
C HIS A 350 7.01 -8.90 -13.06
N ARG A 351 7.85 -8.17 -12.33
CA ARG A 351 8.97 -8.71 -11.54
C ARG A 351 8.53 -9.16 -10.15
N TYR A 352 9.06 -10.30 -9.71
CA TYR A 352 8.91 -10.86 -8.37
C TYR A 352 10.29 -11.27 -7.87
N PHE A 353 10.78 -10.60 -6.84
CA PHE A 353 12.15 -10.77 -6.34
C PHE A 353 13.18 -10.63 -7.50
N ASP A 354 13.00 -9.57 -8.29
CA ASP A 354 13.80 -9.17 -9.47
C ASP A 354 13.65 -10.05 -10.72
N ASP A 355 13.04 -11.23 -10.57
CA ASP A 355 12.82 -12.15 -11.67
C ASP A 355 11.54 -11.80 -12.46
N VAL A 356 11.64 -11.73 -13.79
CA VAL A 356 10.51 -11.40 -14.68
C VAL A 356 9.65 -12.63 -14.87
N VAL A 357 8.44 -12.60 -14.32
CA VAL A 357 7.53 -13.76 -14.37
C VAL A 357 6.70 -13.76 -15.65
N LEU A 358 6.21 -12.59 -16.04
CA LEU A 358 5.48 -12.37 -17.29
C LEU A 358 5.61 -10.90 -17.71
N ARG A 359 5.13 -10.61 -18.91
CA ARG A 359 5.04 -9.26 -19.46
C ARG A 359 3.60 -8.90 -19.76
N GLU A 360 3.24 -7.66 -19.45
CA GLU A 360 1.97 -7.07 -19.84
C GLU A 360 2.21 -6.10 -20.99
N ARG A 361 1.51 -6.32 -22.09
CA ARG A 361 1.48 -5.38 -23.20
C ARG A 361 0.34 -4.40 -22.99
N ILE A 362 0.67 -3.12 -23.04
CA ILE A 362 -0.27 -2.00 -23.03
C ILE A 362 -0.29 -1.39 -24.42
N VAL A 363 -1.47 -1.23 -25.00
CA VAL A 363 -1.66 -0.66 -26.34
C VAL A 363 -2.76 0.39 -26.30
N TRP A 364 -2.50 1.57 -26.86
CA TRP A 364 -3.48 2.62 -27.06
C TRP A 364 -4.00 2.60 -28.48
N LEU A 365 -5.33 2.62 -28.62
CA LEU A 365 -6.04 2.51 -29.89
C LEU A 365 -7.16 3.54 -29.96
N PRO A 366 -7.59 3.94 -31.17
CA PRO A 366 -8.80 4.73 -31.33
C PRO A 366 -10.02 4.13 -30.61
N LYS A 367 -10.95 4.99 -30.20
CA LYS A 367 -12.25 4.54 -29.64
C LYS A 367 -13.02 3.69 -30.65
N GLY A 368 -13.65 2.63 -30.17
CA GLY A 368 -14.43 1.68 -30.96
C GLY A 368 -14.38 0.27 -30.36
N ARG A 369 -14.99 -0.70 -31.03
CA ARG A 369 -14.91 -2.10 -30.62
C ARG A 369 -13.56 -2.67 -31.04
N ILE A 370 -12.72 -3.01 -30.06
CA ILE A 370 -11.37 -3.55 -30.31
C ILE A 370 -11.43 -5.07 -30.49
N THR A 371 -10.69 -5.57 -31.46
CA THR A 371 -10.38 -6.99 -31.63
C THR A 371 -8.87 -7.15 -31.80
N ALA A 372 -8.28 -8.07 -31.04
CA ALA A 372 -6.85 -8.37 -31.10
C ALA A 372 -6.64 -9.59 -32.00
N VAL A 373 -5.61 -9.54 -32.84
CA VAL A 373 -5.12 -10.71 -33.58
C VAL A 373 -3.71 -10.98 -33.07
N ILE A 374 -3.57 -12.00 -32.22
CA ILE A 374 -2.32 -12.34 -31.53
C ILE A 374 -1.84 -13.68 -32.08
N ASN A 375 -0.64 -13.71 -32.66
CA ASN A 375 -0.08 -14.89 -33.36
C ASN A 375 -1.07 -15.49 -34.38
N GLY A 376 -1.80 -14.64 -35.10
CA GLY A 376 -2.80 -15.04 -36.09
C GLY A 376 -4.15 -15.48 -35.52
N GLN A 377 -4.32 -15.57 -34.19
CA GLN A 377 -5.58 -15.89 -33.55
C GLN A 377 -6.39 -14.64 -33.22
N GLU A 378 -7.63 -14.56 -33.71
CA GLU A 378 -8.55 -13.47 -33.40
C GLU A 378 -9.18 -13.67 -32.00
N LEU A 379 -8.96 -12.69 -31.12
CA LEU A 379 -9.39 -12.68 -29.73
C LEU A 379 -10.23 -11.43 -29.44
N PRO A 380 -11.40 -11.57 -28.80
CA PRO A 380 -12.18 -10.43 -28.37
C PRO A 380 -11.45 -9.69 -27.25
N VAL A 381 -11.46 -8.36 -27.31
CA VAL A 381 -10.98 -7.51 -26.21
C VAL A 381 -12.20 -7.06 -25.41
N ALA A 382 -12.25 -7.42 -24.12
CA ALA A 382 -13.43 -7.20 -23.31
C ALA A 382 -13.07 -6.65 -21.93
N PRO A 383 -14.00 -5.95 -21.25
CA PRO A 383 -13.80 -5.56 -19.86
C PRO A 383 -13.42 -6.75 -19.00
N TYR A 384 -12.46 -6.56 -18.08
CA TYR A 384 -12.12 -7.59 -17.11
C TYR A 384 -13.36 -7.94 -16.29
N ARG A 385 -13.70 -9.23 -16.20
CA ARG A 385 -14.92 -9.71 -15.52
C ARG A 385 -14.89 -9.55 -14.00
N GLY A 386 -13.81 -8.99 -13.45
CA GLY A 386 -13.56 -8.89 -12.03
C GLY A 386 -13.00 -10.19 -11.46
N ASP A 387 -12.50 -10.12 -10.23
CA ASP A 387 -12.00 -11.30 -9.53
C ASP A 387 -13.15 -12.26 -9.19
N PRO A 388 -12.91 -13.59 -9.24
CA PRO A 388 -13.81 -14.56 -8.66
C PRO A 388 -14.20 -14.14 -7.24
N ARG A 389 -15.51 -14.00 -7.01
CA ARG A 389 -16.04 -13.72 -5.68
C ARG A 389 -16.31 -15.03 -4.97
N PRO A 390 -16.13 -15.09 -3.63
CA PRO A 390 -16.57 -16.25 -2.90
C PRO A 390 -18.09 -16.38 -3.09
N PRO A 391 -18.62 -17.60 -3.30
CA PRO A 391 -20.06 -17.80 -3.38
C PRO A 391 -20.73 -17.31 -2.09
N GLU A 392 -22.02 -16.95 -2.18
CA GLU A 392 -22.80 -16.66 -0.99
C GLU A 392 -22.80 -17.90 -0.08
N THR A 393 -22.35 -17.73 1.17
CA THR A 393 -22.30 -18.85 2.10
C THR A 393 -23.71 -19.35 2.38
N ILE A 394 -23.87 -20.67 2.43
CA ILE A 394 -25.18 -21.29 2.63
C ILE A 394 -25.69 -20.97 4.04
N PRO A 395 -26.90 -20.39 4.18
CA PRO A 395 -27.50 -20.20 5.50
C PRO A 395 -27.70 -21.55 6.22
N GLY A 396 -27.36 -21.62 7.51
CA GLY A 396 -27.55 -22.83 8.30
C GLY A 396 -29.01 -23.31 8.32
N ARG A 397 -29.25 -24.63 8.20
CA ARG A 397 -30.59 -25.24 8.35
C ARG A 397 -31.00 -25.31 9.85
N GLY A 398 -31.61 -24.23 10.37
CA GLY A 398 -32.37 -24.17 11.65
C GLY A 398 -31.51 -23.97 12.93
N ARG A 399 -31.90 -23.23 13.98
CA ARG A 399 -33.21 -22.90 14.58
C ARG A 399 -33.49 -21.39 14.65
N GLN A 400 -34.76 -21.00 14.48
CA GLN A 400 -35.25 -19.66 14.83
C GLN A 400 -34.94 -19.36 16.30
N GLY A 401 -34.11 -18.34 16.54
CA GLY A 401 -33.89 -17.79 17.87
C GLY A 401 -32.45 -17.35 18.12
N ALA A 402 -32.02 -16.25 17.48
CA ALA A 402 -31.10 -15.26 18.09
C ALA A 402 -30.82 -14.12 17.10
N SER A 403 -31.02 -12.89 17.60
CA SER A 403 -30.37 -11.62 17.21
C SER A 403 -30.32 -11.22 15.74
N SER A 404 -31.16 -10.26 15.36
CA SER A 404 -31.16 -9.63 14.04
C SER A 404 -29.85 -8.88 13.72
N PRO A 405 -29.43 -8.83 12.43
CA PRO A 405 -28.22 -8.13 11.96
C PRO A 405 -28.16 -6.62 12.30
N GLY A 406 -29.27 -6.04 12.77
CA GLY A 406 -29.38 -4.64 13.18
C GLY A 406 -28.64 -4.29 14.47
N LEU A 407 -28.35 -5.27 15.34
CA LEU A 407 -27.66 -5.00 16.61
C LEU A 407 -26.17 -4.70 16.41
N ARG A 408 -25.50 -5.39 15.46
CA ARG A 408 -24.09 -5.11 15.09
C ARG A 408 -23.89 -3.70 14.54
N ARG A 409 -24.84 -3.18 13.75
CA ARG A 409 -24.81 -1.79 13.26
C ARG A 409 -25.12 -0.74 14.35
N ARG A 410 -25.83 -1.11 15.42
CA ARG A 410 -26.13 -0.21 16.54
C ARG A 410 -25.01 -0.17 17.58
N LEU A 411 -24.35 -1.31 17.85
CA LEU A 411 -23.19 -1.37 18.75
C LEU A 411 -21.94 -0.72 18.14
N ALA A 412 -21.74 -0.84 16.81
CA ALA A 412 -20.68 -0.11 16.11
C ALA A 412 -20.84 1.42 16.15
N ARG A 413 -22.05 1.93 16.45
CA ARG A 413 -22.31 3.38 16.64
C ARG A 413 -22.14 3.85 18.08
N LEU A 414 -22.07 2.94 19.05
CA LEU A 414 -21.89 3.27 20.47
C LEU A 414 -20.41 3.43 20.86
N PHE A 415 -19.47 3.06 19.98
CA PHE A 415 -18.02 3.16 20.20
C PHE A 415 -17.30 4.05 19.18
N GLY A 416 -18.03 4.91 18.46
CA GLY A 416 -17.43 6.04 17.75
C GLY A 416 -17.24 7.23 18.70
N PRO A 417 -16.20 8.07 18.53
CA PRO A 417 -16.02 9.26 19.35
C PRO A 417 -17.24 10.18 19.21
N SER A 418 -17.85 10.51 20.34
CA SER A 418 -19.04 11.35 20.46
C SER A 418 -18.75 12.80 20.00
N GLY A 419 -19.34 13.21 18.89
CA GLY A 419 -19.53 14.62 18.52
C GLY A 419 -21.02 14.87 18.29
N HIS A 420 -21.65 15.60 19.20
CA HIS A 420 -23.10 15.83 19.27
C HIS A 420 -23.71 16.41 17.98
N GLN A 421 -24.70 15.71 17.42
CA GLN A 421 -25.76 16.32 16.60
C GLN A 421 -27.12 15.92 17.18
N GLU A 422 -27.77 16.87 17.84
CA GLU A 422 -29.19 16.78 18.17
C GLU A 422 -30.02 16.98 16.90
N HIS A 423 -30.73 15.92 16.50
CA HIS A 423 -31.82 16.00 15.53
C HIS A 423 -33.13 15.76 16.28
N ARG A 424 -33.90 16.83 16.50
CA ARG A 424 -35.33 16.73 16.81
C ARG A 424 -36.11 16.55 15.50
N GLN A 425 -36.72 15.37 15.39
CA GLN A 425 -37.71 15.00 14.39
C GLN A 425 -39.08 15.62 14.72
N ALA A 426 -39.81 16.03 13.68
CA ALA A 426 -41.27 15.91 13.51
C ALA A 426 -41.59 16.40 12.07
N SER A 427 -41.82 15.53 11.09
CA SER A 427 -43.07 14.82 10.73
C SER A 427 -44.11 15.67 10.01
N GLY A 428 -44.35 15.38 8.71
CA GLY A 428 -45.53 15.70 7.88
C GLY A 428 -45.79 17.20 7.65
N THR A 429 -46.18 17.72 6.48
CA THR A 429 -47.01 17.25 5.36
C THR A 429 -46.86 18.30 4.24
N SER A 430 -46.95 17.91 2.96
CA SER A 430 -47.20 18.88 1.87
C SER A 430 -48.70 19.21 1.80
N PRO A 431 -49.11 20.42 1.35
CA PRO A 431 -49.24 20.71 -0.09
C PRO A 431 -48.84 22.14 -0.55
N ASP A 432 -48.76 22.28 -1.88
CA ASP A 432 -48.53 23.44 -2.78
C ASP A 432 -49.39 24.72 -2.53
N PRO A 433 -49.35 25.77 -3.38
CA PRO A 433 -48.26 26.71 -3.73
C PRO A 433 -48.75 28.20 -3.58
N ASP A 434 -47.94 29.15 -4.07
CA ASP A 434 -48.23 30.57 -4.34
C ASP A 434 -48.00 31.68 -3.28
N ALA A 435 -47.19 32.64 -3.75
CA ALA A 435 -47.16 34.08 -3.50
C ALA A 435 -46.88 34.62 -2.08
N PHE A 436 -45.72 35.25 -1.88
CA PHE A 436 -45.62 36.71 -1.82
C PHE A 436 -44.16 37.19 -1.90
N SER A 437 -43.98 38.19 -2.76
CA SER A 437 -42.78 38.93 -3.15
C SER A 437 -42.29 39.94 -2.11
N GLY A 438 -40.97 40.23 -2.06
CA GLY A 438 -40.45 41.46 -1.45
C GLY A 438 -38.93 41.55 -1.20
N VAL A 439 -38.16 41.94 -2.23
CA VAL A 439 -37.00 42.90 -2.27
C VAL A 439 -35.84 42.69 -1.24
N SER A 440 -34.70 42.12 -1.65
CA SER A 440 -33.48 42.73 -2.25
C SER A 440 -32.50 43.44 -1.29
N SER A 441 -31.28 42.88 -1.19
CA SER A 441 -30.03 43.66 -1.11
C SER A 441 -28.89 42.78 -1.65
N SER A 442 -28.56 42.99 -2.92
CA SER A 442 -27.44 42.36 -3.63
C SER A 442 -26.20 43.25 -3.55
N ALA A 443 -25.06 42.66 -3.20
CA ALA A 443 -23.78 43.04 -3.80
C ALA A 443 -23.55 42.11 -5.01
N PRO A 444 -23.10 42.62 -6.18
CA PRO A 444 -22.94 41.81 -7.38
C PRO A 444 -21.75 40.85 -7.24
N SER A 445 -22.02 39.55 -7.32
CA SER A 445 -20.99 38.51 -7.51
C SER A 445 -20.63 38.46 -9.00
N PRO A 446 -19.34 38.47 -9.40
CA PRO A 446 -18.92 38.54 -10.82
C PRO A 446 -19.20 37.28 -11.65
N TYR A 447 -20.04 36.36 -11.19
CA TYR A 447 -20.31 35.09 -11.87
C TYR A 447 -21.80 34.77 -11.88
N THR A 448 -22.52 35.31 -12.86
CA THR A 448 -23.86 34.85 -13.25
C THR A 448 -23.85 34.45 -14.73
N ALA A 449 -23.77 33.14 -14.96
CA ALA A 449 -23.87 32.52 -16.27
C ALA A 449 -25.34 32.30 -16.67
N SER A 450 -25.65 32.43 -17.96
CA SER A 450 -27.03 32.51 -18.49
C SER A 450 -27.53 31.23 -19.17
N SER A 451 -26.80 30.11 -19.10
CA SER A 451 -27.24 28.80 -19.62
C SER A 451 -26.53 27.60 -18.92
N PRO A 452 -27.10 26.38 -18.91
CA PRO A 452 -26.46 25.19 -18.31
C PRO A 452 -25.15 24.74 -18.99
N SER A 453 -24.82 25.28 -20.16
CA SER A 453 -23.52 25.12 -20.83
C SER A 453 -22.42 26.05 -20.31
N ASP A 454 -22.79 27.03 -19.48
CA ASP A 454 -21.92 28.13 -19.03
C ASP A 454 -21.46 27.96 -17.57
N TRP A 455 -21.56 26.76 -17.01
CA TRP A 455 -20.86 26.48 -15.75
C TRP A 455 -19.36 26.68 -15.99
N PRO A 456 -18.67 27.54 -15.22
CA PRO A 456 -17.24 27.66 -15.36
C PRO A 456 -16.63 26.30 -14.99
N ARG A 457 -15.95 25.69 -15.96
CA ARG A 457 -15.12 24.50 -15.80
C ARG A 457 -14.32 24.64 -14.51
N THR A 458 -14.39 23.67 -13.59
CA THR A 458 -13.79 23.81 -12.27
C THR A 458 -12.50 23.01 -12.17
N TRP A 459 -11.41 23.70 -11.83
CA TRP A 459 -10.12 23.10 -11.50
C TRP A 459 -9.89 23.20 -9.99
N LEU A 460 -9.69 22.06 -9.36
CA LEU A 460 -9.41 21.93 -7.93
C LEU A 460 -7.92 21.67 -7.72
N TYR A 461 -7.28 22.48 -6.88
CA TYR A 461 -5.84 22.45 -6.62
C TYR A 461 -5.58 22.09 -5.16
N MET A 462 -4.55 21.29 -4.91
CA MET A 462 -4.10 21.02 -3.54
C MET A 462 -2.63 20.61 -3.53
N ASP A 463 -1.85 21.26 -2.67
CA ASP A 463 -0.52 20.76 -2.32
C ASP A 463 -0.66 19.66 -1.26
N ARG A 464 -1.03 20.07 -0.04
CA ARG A 464 -1.48 19.23 1.08
C ARG A 464 -2.67 19.90 1.75
N HIS A 465 -3.42 19.17 2.58
CA HIS A 465 -4.50 19.77 3.37
C HIS A 465 -3.97 20.79 4.39
N ASP A 466 -2.77 20.57 4.91
CA ASP A 466 -2.16 21.30 6.04
C ASP A 466 -1.07 22.32 5.64
N SER A 467 -0.71 22.40 4.35
CA SER A 467 0.39 23.25 3.88
C SER A 467 0.30 23.56 2.38
N ALA A 468 0.82 24.73 2.00
CA ALA A 468 0.95 25.17 0.62
C ALA A 468 2.41 25.49 0.26
N GLY A 469 2.65 25.86 -1.00
CA GLY A 469 3.97 26.29 -1.48
C GLY A 469 4.73 25.20 -2.26
N ASP A 470 4.05 24.12 -2.64
CA ASP A 470 4.57 23.14 -3.59
C ASP A 470 3.94 23.40 -4.97
N ASN A 471 3.90 22.42 -5.87
CA ASN A 471 3.56 22.62 -7.28
C ASN A 471 2.15 23.16 -7.60
N ALA A 472 1.16 22.95 -6.74
CA ALA A 472 -0.21 23.40 -6.98
C ALA A 472 -0.33 24.92 -6.80
N GLU A 473 0.38 25.52 -5.83
CA GLU A 473 0.33 26.96 -5.57
C GLU A 473 0.81 27.82 -6.76
N PRO A 474 2.05 27.67 -7.30
CA PRO A 474 2.52 28.45 -8.43
C PRO A 474 1.71 28.16 -9.70
N LEU A 475 1.24 26.91 -9.89
CA LEU A 475 0.36 26.58 -11.01
C LEU A 475 -0.98 27.32 -10.90
N TYR A 476 -1.58 27.40 -9.70
CA TYR A 476 -2.80 28.16 -9.47
C TYR A 476 -2.58 29.64 -9.82
N ARG A 477 -1.48 30.25 -9.34
CA ARG A 477 -1.16 31.66 -9.58
C ARG A 477 -1.07 31.96 -11.08
N TYR A 478 -0.37 31.10 -11.82
CA TYR A 478 -0.21 31.25 -13.27
C TYR A 478 -1.51 30.98 -14.02
N ALA A 479 -2.17 29.86 -13.74
CA ALA A 479 -3.36 29.44 -14.48
C ALA A 479 -4.54 30.39 -14.29
N ARG A 480 -4.72 30.98 -13.10
CA ARG A 480 -5.81 31.94 -12.83
C ARG A 480 -5.80 33.12 -13.80
N THR A 481 -4.64 33.56 -14.28
CA THR A 481 -4.51 34.67 -15.22
C THR A 481 -4.46 34.23 -16.69
N HIS A 482 -4.11 32.97 -16.96
CA HIS A 482 -3.93 32.43 -18.32
C HIS A 482 -5.06 31.47 -18.78
N ALA A 483 -6.00 31.14 -17.89
CA ALA A 483 -7.20 30.36 -18.14
C ALA A 483 -8.45 30.99 -17.46
N PRO A 484 -8.78 32.27 -17.70
CA PRO A 484 -9.81 33.00 -16.95
C PRO A 484 -11.25 32.45 -17.14
N SER A 485 -11.48 31.60 -18.13
CA SER A 485 -12.76 30.91 -18.35
C SER A 485 -12.96 29.70 -17.41
N VAL A 486 -11.96 29.37 -16.59
CA VAL A 486 -11.98 28.28 -15.62
C VAL A 486 -12.19 28.85 -14.22
N ARG A 487 -13.02 28.20 -13.43
CA ARG A 487 -13.11 28.44 -11.99
C ARG A 487 -11.98 27.69 -11.29
N HIS A 488 -11.06 28.42 -10.69
CA HIS A 488 -9.96 27.85 -9.91
C HIS A 488 -10.36 27.83 -8.43
N ILE A 489 -10.15 26.69 -7.75
CA ILE A 489 -10.40 26.53 -6.31
C ILE A 489 -9.16 25.86 -5.70
N PHE A 490 -8.61 26.46 -4.65
CA PHE A 490 -7.47 25.90 -3.92
C PHE A 490 -7.94 25.34 -2.57
N VAL A 491 -7.69 24.06 -2.34
CA VAL A 491 -8.08 23.35 -1.12
C VAL A 491 -6.98 23.51 -0.09
N LEU A 492 -7.34 23.97 1.11
CA LEU A 492 -6.44 24.15 2.23
C LEU A 492 -7.27 24.21 3.52
N GLU A 493 -6.84 23.61 4.62
CA GLU A 493 -7.53 23.79 5.90
C GLU A 493 -7.46 25.24 6.38
N ARG A 494 -8.55 25.74 6.97
CA ARG A 494 -8.59 27.11 7.49
C ARG A 494 -7.62 27.34 8.64
N SER A 495 -7.24 26.28 9.36
CA SER A 495 -6.20 26.28 10.39
C SER A 495 -4.78 26.37 9.83
N CYS A 496 -4.58 26.17 8.53
CA CYS A 496 -3.26 26.20 7.92
C CYS A 496 -2.63 27.61 8.04
N PRO A 497 -1.35 27.73 8.45
CA PRO A 497 -0.65 29.02 8.52
C PRO A 497 -0.58 29.77 7.18
N ASP A 498 -0.71 29.08 6.04
CA ASP A 498 -0.69 29.68 4.71
C ASP A 498 -2.03 30.30 4.30
N TRP A 499 -3.13 30.02 5.02
CA TRP A 499 -4.47 30.45 4.62
C TRP A 499 -4.58 31.97 4.45
N GLU A 500 -4.13 32.75 5.45
CA GLU A 500 -4.26 34.22 5.41
C GLU A 500 -3.45 34.83 4.28
N ARG A 501 -2.22 34.34 4.06
CA ARG A 501 -1.34 34.77 2.96
C ARG A 501 -2.00 34.53 1.60
N LEU A 502 -2.52 33.32 1.37
CA LEU A 502 -3.17 32.98 0.10
C LEU A 502 -4.48 33.73 -0.11
N ALA A 503 -5.27 33.95 0.95
CA ALA A 503 -6.49 34.74 0.87
C ALA A 503 -6.19 36.20 0.47
N GLN A 504 -5.13 36.80 1.03
CA GLN A 504 -4.66 38.14 0.67
C GLN A 504 -4.19 38.20 -0.80
N ASP A 505 -3.59 37.13 -1.32
CA ASP A 505 -3.21 36.98 -2.72
C ASP A 505 -4.40 36.73 -3.68
N GLY A 506 -5.62 36.73 -3.14
CA GLY A 506 -6.88 36.57 -3.87
C GLY A 506 -7.17 35.13 -4.30
N PHE A 507 -6.63 34.13 -3.58
CA PHE A 507 -6.98 32.73 -3.84
C PHE A 507 -8.45 32.48 -3.48
N VAL A 508 -9.12 31.66 -4.27
CA VAL A 508 -10.42 31.09 -3.93
C VAL A 508 -10.17 29.86 -3.09
N LEU A 509 -10.12 30.04 -1.77
CA LEU A 509 -9.82 28.98 -0.82
C LEU A 509 -11.07 28.16 -0.45
N LEU A 510 -10.91 26.85 -0.32
CA LEU A 510 -11.93 25.93 0.15
C LEU A 510 -11.37 25.10 1.33
N ASP A 511 -12.01 25.25 2.49
CA ASP A 511 -11.70 24.44 3.68
C ASP A 511 -12.30 23.03 3.52
N PRO A 512 -11.48 21.98 3.46
CA PRO A 512 -11.96 20.61 3.29
C PRO A 512 -12.71 20.06 4.52
N THR A 513 -12.57 20.70 5.69
CA THR A 513 -13.32 20.33 6.91
C THR A 513 -14.74 20.92 6.92
N GLY A 514 -14.99 21.93 6.09
CA GLY A 514 -16.27 22.61 5.97
C GLY A 514 -17.26 21.94 5.02
N PRO A 515 -18.54 22.37 5.03
CA PRO A 515 -19.51 21.89 4.07
C PRO A 515 -19.13 22.31 2.64
N GLY A 516 -19.31 21.41 1.68
CA GLY A 516 -19.14 21.70 0.25
C GLY A 516 -17.88 21.10 -0.39
N PHE A 517 -16.93 20.57 0.39
CA PHE A 517 -15.75 19.89 -0.17
C PHE A 517 -16.13 18.72 -1.07
N ASP A 518 -17.04 17.83 -0.64
CA ASP A 518 -17.49 16.70 -1.46
C ASP A 518 -18.15 17.15 -2.77
N ALA A 519 -18.90 18.26 -2.74
CA ALA A 519 -19.53 18.83 -3.92
C ALA A 519 -18.50 19.45 -4.87
N ALA A 520 -17.53 20.19 -4.34
CA ALA A 520 -16.43 20.76 -5.14
C ALA A 520 -15.54 19.66 -5.73
N TRP A 521 -15.20 18.64 -4.94
CA TRP A 521 -14.47 17.47 -5.38
C TRP A 521 -15.20 16.75 -6.50
N SER A 522 -16.48 16.40 -6.31
CA SER A 522 -17.26 15.65 -7.31
C SER A 522 -17.59 16.49 -8.56
N GLY A 523 -17.75 17.80 -8.40
CA GLY A 523 -18.04 18.74 -9.48
C GLY A 523 -16.81 19.24 -10.24
N ALA A 524 -15.60 19.00 -9.73
CA ALA A 524 -14.38 19.40 -10.40
C ALA A 524 -14.17 18.58 -11.68
N GLU A 525 -13.90 19.27 -12.78
CA GLU A 525 -13.53 18.63 -14.04
C GLU A 525 -12.09 18.11 -13.95
N THR A 526 -11.19 18.91 -13.37
CA THR A 526 -9.78 18.56 -13.19
C THR A 526 -9.38 18.73 -11.73
N ILE A 527 -8.70 17.72 -11.19
CA ILE A 527 -8.15 17.72 -9.83
C ILE A 527 -6.63 17.66 -9.95
N LEU A 528 -5.93 18.64 -9.39
CA LEU A 528 -4.50 18.89 -9.51
C LEU A 528 -3.86 18.75 -8.13
N LEU A 529 -3.11 17.65 -7.91
CA LEU A 529 -2.57 17.29 -6.60
C LEU A 529 -1.05 17.23 -6.61
N SER A 530 -0.39 17.90 -5.67
CA SER A 530 1.06 17.72 -5.45
C SER A 530 1.37 16.49 -4.59
N ASP A 531 0.52 16.15 -3.61
CA ASP A 531 0.66 14.95 -2.75
C ASP A 531 -0.58 14.05 -2.80
N ILE A 532 -0.46 12.91 -3.48
CA ILE A 532 -1.51 11.87 -3.55
C ILE A 532 -1.57 10.98 -2.29
N GLY A 533 -0.60 11.12 -1.39
CA GLY A 533 -0.50 10.42 -0.11
C GLY A 533 -1.16 11.17 1.04
N ASP A 534 -1.67 12.37 0.78
CA ASP A 534 -2.34 13.20 1.76
C ASP A 534 -3.54 12.45 2.41
N PRO A 535 -3.63 12.39 3.75
CA PRO A 535 -4.63 11.60 4.46
C PRO A 535 -6.07 12.02 4.15
N LEU A 536 -6.31 13.28 3.77
CA LEU A 536 -7.62 13.81 3.42
C LEU A 536 -8.19 13.14 2.16
N ILE A 537 -7.33 12.83 1.18
CA ILE A 537 -7.76 12.42 -0.15
C ILE A 537 -7.30 11.02 -0.55
N LYS A 538 -6.31 10.41 0.12
CA LYS A 538 -5.70 9.14 -0.32
C LYS A 538 -6.74 8.02 -0.54
N GLY A 539 -7.78 7.97 0.29
CA GLY A 539 -8.87 6.99 0.18
C GLY A 539 -9.80 7.22 -1.02
N ARG A 540 -9.87 8.45 -1.55
CA ARG A 540 -10.67 8.82 -2.73
C ARG A 540 -9.99 8.41 -4.03
N LEU A 541 -8.66 8.31 -4.02
CA LEU A 541 -7.88 7.94 -5.20
C LEU A 541 -7.93 6.45 -5.54
N THR A 542 -8.45 5.64 -4.61
CA THR A 542 -8.65 4.21 -4.75
C THR A 542 -10.15 3.91 -4.79
N GLY A 543 -10.67 3.37 -5.89
CA GLY A 543 -12.08 3.01 -6.02
C GLY A 543 -12.95 4.10 -6.67
N GLU A 544 -14.17 4.28 -6.19
CA GLU A 544 -15.20 5.13 -6.81
C GLU A 544 -15.12 6.61 -6.40
N GLY A 545 -14.08 7.01 -5.65
CA GLY A 545 -13.93 8.39 -5.16
C GLY A 545 -13.62 9.42 -6.25
N ILE A 546 -13.31 9.00 -7.48
CA ILE A 546 -13.11 9.88 -8.64
C ILE A 546 -14.07 9.43 -9.75
N GLY A 547 -14.91 10.34 -10.23
CA GLY A 547 -15.85 10.09 -11.31
C GLY A 547 -15.15 9.79 -12.65
N PRO A 548 -15.74 8.97 -13.54
CA PRO A 548 -15.10 8.55 -14.80
C PRO A 548 -14.78 9.71 -15.76
N ASP A 549 -15.45 10.84 -15.56
CA ASP A 549 -15.32 12.05 -16.40
C ASP A 549 -14.37 13.09 -15.80
N GLN A 550 -13.94 12.91 -14.55
CA GLN A 550 -12.97 13.79 -13.90
C GLN A 550 -11.56 13.42 -14.33
N ARG A 551 -10.68 14.41 -14.49
CA ARG A 551 -9.25 14.21 -14.78
C ARG A 551 -8.44 14.40 -13.51
N LEU A 552 -7.77 13.35 -13.04
CA LEU A 552 -6.78 13.47 -11.96
C LEU A 552 -5.38 13.70 -12.52
N VAL A 553 -4.78 14.83 -12.16
CA VAL A 553 -3.43 15.23 -12.52
C VAL A 553 -2.55 15.23 -11.27
N PHE A 554 -1.55 14.36 -11.26
CA PHE A 554 -0.55 14.31 -10.22
C PHE A 554 0.63 15.20 -10.60
N LEU A 555 0.74 16.34 -9.91
CA LEU A 555 1.80 17.33 -10.08
C LEU A 555 3.12 16.90 -9.43
N GLN A 556 3.06 15.92 -8.53
CA GLN A 556 4.15 15.47 -7.66
C GLN A 556 4.66 16.57 -6.70
N HIS A 557 5.48 16.16 -5.74
CA HIS A 557 6.16 17.03 -4.77
C HIS A 557 7.68 16.78 -4.75
N GLY A 558 8.20 16.14 -5.80
CA GLY A 558 9.59 15.70 -5.94
C GLY A 558 9.76 14.88 -7.20
N VAL A 559 10.96 14.92 -7.78
CA VAL A 559 11.31 14.12 -8.96
C VAL A 559 11.37 12.66 -8.54
N THR A 560 10.71 11.78 -9.28
CA THR A 560 10.64 10.35 -8.95
C THR A 560 11.74 9.57 -9.67
N MET A 561 12.95 9.58 -9.12
CA MET A 561 14.10 8.82 -9.62
C MET A 561 14.36 7.51 -8.86
N ARG A 562 13.28 6.82 -8.46
CA ARG A 562 13.28 5.48 -7.85
C ARG A 562 12.03 4.69 -8.23
N ASP A 563 12.04 3.39 -7.98
CA ASP A 563 10.90 2.51 -8.25
C ASP A 563 9.75 2.72 -7.23
N MET A 564 8.82 3.59 -7.60
CA MET A 564 7.56 3.87 -6.86
C MET A 564 6.31 3.28 -7.52
N TRP A 565 6.46 2.40 -8.51
CA TRP A 565 5.36 1.79 -9.23
C TRP A 565 4.33 1.08 -8.32
N ARG A 566 4.76 0.58 -7.15
CA ARG A 566 3.86 -0.03 -6.14
C ARG A 566 2.78 0.94 -5.65
N TRP A 567 3.12 2.22 -5.59
CA TRP A 567 2.22 3.29 -5.18
C TRP A 567 1.46 3.85 -6.38
N PHE A 568 2.18 4.18 -7.46
CA PHE A 568 1.59 4.80 -8.65
C PHE A 568 0.56 3.90 -9.33
N ASN A 569 0.86 2.60 -9.49
CA ASN A 569 -0.07 1.65 -10.11
C ASN A 569 -1.30 1.38 -9.23
N GLY A 570 -1.25 1.74 -7.93
CA GLY A 570 -2.36 1.57 -6.99
C GLY A 570 -3.36 2.73 -6.97
N ALA A 571 -2.99 3.89 -7.54
CA ALA A 571 -3.84 5.07 -7.61
C ALA A 571 -4.40 5.26 -9.02
N ARG A 572 -5.60 5.84 -9.13
CA ARG A 572 -6.11 6.29 -10.43
C ARG A 572 -5.40 7.58 -10.84
N LEU A 573 -4.35 7.47 -11.66
CA LEU A 573 -3.62 8.62 -12.21
C LEU A 573 -3.97 8.79 -13.69
N ASP A 574 -4.63 9.90 -14.05
CA ASP A 574 -4.96 10.18 -15.45
C ASP A 574 -3.83 10.96 -16.15
N VAL A 575 -3.09 11.78 -15.39
CA VAL A 575 -1.86 12.46 -15.81
C VAL A 575 -0.85 12.45 -14.66
N VAL A 576 0.42 12.22 -14.97
CA VAL A 576 1.57 12.41 -14.07
C VAL A 576 2.51 13.42 -14.71
N VAL A 577 2.75 14.53 -14.04
CA VAL A 577 3.72 15.54 -14.48
C VAL A 577 5.11 15.07 -14.10
N CYS A 578 6.11 15.19 -14.97
CA CYS A 578 7.50 14.89 -14.66
C CYS A 578 8.43 16.05 -15.10
N ALA A 579 9.61 16.10 -14.51
CA ALA A 579 10.58 17.18 -14.70
C ALA A 579 11.60 16.88 -15.80
N THR A 580 12.16 15.67 -15.82
CA THR A 580 13.31 15.34 -16.67
C THR A 580 13.02 14.19 -17.64
N ASP A 581 13.84 14.08 -18.68
CA ASP A 581 13.80 12.97 -19.63
C ASP A 581 14.08 11.62 -18.95
N ALA A 582 15.00 11.61 -17.98
CA ALA A 582 15.33 10.42 -17.20
C ALA A 582 14.17 9.97 -16.31
N GLU A 583 13.47 10.90 -15.66
CA GLU A 583 12.26 10.60 -14.88
C GLU A 583 11.16 10.05 -15.80
N GLN A 584 10.92 10.71 -16.95
CA GLN A 584 9.95 10.24 -17.93
C GLN A 584 10.25 8.81 -18.38
N ALA A 585 11.50 8.52 -18.76
CA ALA A 585 11.93 7.19 -19.16
C ALA A 585 11.74 6.17 -18.02
N GLY A 586 12.06 6.54 -16.77
CA GLY A 586 11.82 5.70 -15.59
C GLY A 586 10.34 5.31 -15.40
N LEU A 587 9.42 6.17 -15.80
CA LEU A 587 7.97 5.94 -15.74
C LEU A 587 7.43 5.22 -16.99
N THR A 588 7.86 5.60 -18.20
CA THR A 588 7.19 5.20 -19.45
C THR A 588 7.93 4.18 -20.30
N ALA A 589 9.25 3.99 -20.12
CA ALA A 589 10.02 3.06 -20.95
C ALA A 589 9.53 1.61 -20.85
N ASP A 590 9.79 0.84 -21.89
CA ASP A 590 9.56 -0.60 -21.87
C ASP A 590 10.34 -1.28 -20.75
N HIS A 591 9.79 -2.38 -20.25
CA HIS A 591 10.37 -3.20 -19.20
C HIS A 591 10.51 -2.50 -17.83
N THR A 592 9.87 -1.35 -17.62
CA THR A 592 9.61 -0.86 -16.25
C THR A 592 8.37 -1.53 -15.68
N SER A 593 8.22 -1.52 -14.35
CA SER A 593 7.05 -2.09 -13.66
C SER A 593 5.87 -1.12 -13.57
N TYR A 594 6.03 0.12 -14.05
CA TYR A 594 4.97 1.11 -14.11
C TYR A 594 3.98 0.76 -15.22
N THR A 595 2.69 1.02 -15.00
CA THR A 595 1.65 0.86 -16.03
C THR A 595 1.38 2.14 -16.83
N LEU A 596 2.17 3.19 -16.56
CA LEU A 596 2.13 4.49 -17.22
C LEU A 596 2.82 4.46 -18.58
N THR A 597 2.24 5.15 -19.56
CA THR A 597 2.81 5.36 -20.89
C THR A 597 2.98 6.85 -21.16
N ASP A 598 3.53 7.21 -22.32
CA ASP A 598 3.64 8.62 -22.75
C ASP A 598 2.27 9.32 -22.92
N ARG A 599 1.16 8.57 -22.91
CA ARG A 599 -0.20 9.13 -22.91
C ARG A 599 -0.60 9.69 -21.54
N GLU A 600 0.00 9.19 -20.47
CA GLU A 600 -0.29 9.58 -19.09
C GLU A 600 0.81 10.44 -18.49
N VAL A 601 2.03 10.48 -19.05
CA VAL A 601 3.16 11.22 -18.47
C VAL A 601 3.47 12.49 -19.27
N TRP A 602 3.40 13.64 -18.62
CA TRP A 602 3.67 14.95 -19.23
C TRP A 602 4.96 15.54 -18.69
N ARG A 603 5.96 15.65 -19.57
CA ARG A 603 7.24 16.28 -19.25
C ARG A 603 7.16 17.79 -19.42
N THR A 604 6.73 18.49 -18.37
CA THR A 604 6.62 19.96 -18.38
C THR A 604 7.67 20.66 -17.54
N GLY A 605 8.41 19.95 -16.69
CA GLY A 605 8.99 20.57 -15.50
C GLY A 605 7.93 20.67 -14.40
N PHE A 606 8.36 20.85 -13.16
CA PHE A 606 7.45 21.12 -12.06
C PHE A 606 7.15 22.62 -11.95
N PRO A 607 5.90 23.03 -11.67
CA PRO A 607 5.55 24.44 -11.48
C PRO A 607 6.47 25.22 -10.52
N ARG A 608 6.97 24.59 -9.45
CA ARG A 608 7.93 25.21 -8.52
C ARG A 608 9.31 25.49 -9.14
N HIS A 609 9.66 24.78 -10.21
CA HIS A 609 10.94 24.97 -10.91
C HIS A 609 11.04 26.33 -11.60
N ASP A 610 9.92 26.98 -11.91
CA ASP A 610 9.94 28.34 -12.46
C ASP A 610 10.60 29.33 -11.49
N HIS A 611 10.37 29.14 -10.18
CA HIS A 611 11.05 29.92 -9.14
C HIS A 611 12.52 29.47 -8.98
N LEU A 612 12.78 28.17 -8.92
CA LEU A 612 14.15 27.64 -8.79
C LEU A 612 15.07 28.12 -9.93
N TYR A 613 14.57 28.17 -11.16
CA TYR A 613 15.29 28.69 -12.32
C TYR A 613 15.75 30.15 -12.11
N SER A 614 14.90 30.98 -11.49
CA SER A 614 15.24 32.39 -11.20
C SER A 614 16.40 32.57 -10.20
N LEU A 615 16.75 31.52 -9.47
CA LEU A 615 17.83 31.51 -8.49
C LEU A 615 19.14 30.96 -9.05
N LEU A 616 19.15 30.43 -10.27
CA LEU A 616 20.36 29.89 -10.89
C LEU A 616 21.44 30.97 -11.10
N GLY A 617 22.70 30.55 -11.11
CA GLY A 617 23.85 31.45 -11.27
C GLY A 617 24.26 32.19 -10.00
N ARG A 618 23.61 31.94 -8.86
CA ARG A 618 24.08 32.42 -7.56
C ARG A 618 25.45 31.85 -7.22
N GLU A 619 26.23 32.64 -6.47
CA GLU A 619 27.49 32.18 -5.92
C GLU A 619 27.24 31.00 -4.97
N ARG A 620 27.99 29.93 -5.20
CA ARG A 620 27.91 28.71 -4.40
C ARG A 620 28.95 28.76 -3.31
N ASP A 621 28.51 28.45 -2.10
CA ASP A 621 29.34 28.54 -0.90
C ASP A 621 29.05 27.42 0.11
N SER A 622 28.26 26.41 -0.24
CA SER A 622 27.81 25.39 0.72
C SER A 622 27.71 23.97 0.15
N ILE A 623 27.64 23.00 1.06
CA ILE A 623 27.34 21.58 0.78
C ILE A 623 26.04 21.23 1.52
N LEU A 624 25.03 20.76 0.79
CA LEU A 624 23.77 20.34 1.39
C LEU A 624 23.79 18.84 1.69
N LEU A 625 23.48 18.48 2.92
CA LEU A 625 23.29 17.11 3.36
C LEU A 625 21.79 16.84 3.53
N ALA A 626 21.25 15.91 2.74
CA ALA A 626 19.82 15.65 2.64
C ALA A 626 19.47 14.21 3.01
N PRO A 627 19.47 13.85 4.31
CA PRO A 627 19.01 12.54 4.76
C PRO A 627 17.55 12.29 4.40
N THR A 628 17.23 11.07 3.97
CA THR A 628 15.86 10.66 3.68
C THR A 628 15.05 10.49 4.96
N TRP A 629 13.79 10.87 4.89
CA TRP A 629 12.80 10.59 5.93
C TRP A 629 12.60 9.10 6.16
N ASP A 630 12.57 8.70 7.42
CA ASP A 630 12.27 7.34 7.83
C ASP A 630 10.83 7.26 8.38
N PRO A 631 9.91 6.54 7.71
CA PRO A 631 8.52 6.42 8.15
C PRO A 631 8.37 5.79 9.54
N GLU A 632 9.31 4.93 9.96
CA GLU A 632 9.25 4.28 11.27
C GLU A 632 9.65 5.26 12.37
N VAL A 633 10.71 6.04 12.14
CA VAL A 633 11.12 7.09 13.08
C VAL A 633 10.03 8.16 13.23
N SER A 634 9.43 8.60 12.13
CA SER A 634 8.30 9.55 12.15
C SER A 634 7.14 9.06 13.01
N ARG A 635 6.68 7.82 12.76
CA ARG A 635 5.59 7.22 13.52
C ARG A 635 5.94 7.00 15.00
N ALA A 636 7.20 6.67 15.29
CA ALA A 636 7.67 6.54 16.66
C ALA A 636 7.58 7.89 17.39
N LEU A 637 8.06 8.98 16.77
CA LEU A 637 7.98 10.33 17.31
C LEU A 637 6.53 10.84 17.45
N GLU A 638 5.65 10.47 16.51
CA GLU A 638 4.22 10.77 16.60
C GLU A 638 3.54 10.08 17.80
N SER A 639 4.00 8.87 18.15
CA SER A 639 3.41 8.05 19.22
C SER A 639 4.02 8.34 20.58
N ASP A 640 5.31 8.64 20.61
CA ASP A 640 6.11 8.85 21.80
C ASP A 640 7.16 9.95 21.52
N PRO A 641 6.95 11.17 22.05
CA PRO A 641 7.91 12.27 21.91
C PRO A 641 9.30 11.94 22.48
N ASP A 642 9.46 10.98 23.38
CA ASP A 642 10.75 10.55 23.92
C ASP A 642 11.53 9.64 22.96
N ALA A 643 10.94 9.25 21.82
CA ALA A 643 11.58 8.44 20.77
C ALA A 643 12.70 9.18 19.99
N VAL A 644 13.10 10.38 20.43
CA VAL A 644 14.20 11.19 19.86
C VAL A 644 15.52 10.42 19.76
N GLY A 645 15.73 9.37 20.56
CA GLY A 645 16.88 8.46 20.41
C GLY A 645 16.97 7.81 19.02
N LEU A 646 15.83 7.43 18.42
CA LEU A 646 15.78 6.87 17.06
C LEU A 646 16.14 7.92 16.00
N LEU A 647 15.65 9.15 16.17
CA LEU A 647 16.00 10.28 15.32
C LEU A 647 17.50 10.59 15.41
N SER A 648 18.06 10.55 16.62
CA SER A 648 19.49 10.76 16.86
C SER A 648 20.33 9.66 16.21
N ALA A 649 19.91 8.39 16.29
CA ALA A 649 20.59 7.28 15.60
C ALA A 649 20.53 7.43 14.08
N LEU A 650 19.39 7.85 13.54
CA LEU A 650 19.18 8.11 12.12
C LEU A 650 20.14 9.20 11.58
N TYR A 651 20.29 10.30 12.32
CA TYR A 651 21.06 11.46 11.88
C TYR A 651 22.55 11.43 12.28
N ARG A 652 22.95 10.57 13.23
CA ARG A 652 24.35 10.44 13.68
C ARG A 652 25.38 10.41 12.54
N PRO A 653 25.30 9.51 11.54
CA PRO A 653 26.29 9.47 10.47
C PRO A 653 26.32 10.76 9.63
N TRP A 654 25.19 11.44 9.49
CA TRP A 654 25.10 12.71 8.76
C TRP A 654 25.72 13.87 9.53
N LEU A 655 25.54 13.89 10.86
CA LEU A 655 26.16 14.88 11.74
C LEU A 655 27.68 14.68 11.83
N GLU A 656 28.15 13.43 11.85
CA GLU A 656 29.57 13.09 11.79
C GLU A 656 30.20 13.56 10.47
N LEU A 657 29.52 13.31 9.33
CA LEU A 657 29.95 13.83 8.03
C LEU A 657 29.97 15.37 8.00
N ALA A 658 28.93 16.02 8.52
CA ALA A 658 28.85 17.48 8.57
C ALA A 658 30.00 18.09 9.38
N ALA A 659 30.30 17.51 10.55
CA ALA A 659 31.40 17.93 11.40
C ALA A 659 32.75 17.78 10.70
N GLY A 660 32.98 16.64 10.02
CA GLY A 660 34.19 16.42 9.24
C GLY A 660 34.37 17.46 8.13
N LEU A 661 33.33 17.70 7.33
CA LEU A 661 33.37 18.67 6.23
C LEU A 661 33.57 20.10 6.75
N THR A 662 32.98 20.44 7.89
CA THR A 662 33.18 21.73 8.55
C THR A 662 34.64 21.90 9.02
N GLN A 663 35.24 20.85 9.58
CA GLN A 663 36.67 20.85 9.95
C GLN A 663 37.59 21.01 8.75
N ALA A 664 37.18 20.54 7.57
CA ALA A 664 37.88 20.73 6.30
C ALA A 664 37.64 22.14 5.69
N GLY A 665 36.84 23.00 6.33
CA GLY A 665 36.61 24.39 5.90
C GLY A 665 35.38 24.59 5.03
N HIS A 666 34.54 23.56 4.83
CA HIS A 666 33.32 23.67 4.03
C HIS A 666 32.12 24.10 4.88
N ARG A 667 31.30 25.01 4.36
CA ARG A 667 30.01 25.34 4.98
C ARG A 667 29.01 24.22 4.69
N THR A 668 28.67 23.43 5.70
CA THR A 668 27.66 22.38 5.58
C THR A 668 26.29 22.86 6.05
N VAL A 669 25.25 22.48 5.30
CA VAL A 669 23.85 22.73 5.63
C VAL A 669 23.12 21.39 5.65
N LEU A 670 22.26 21.18 6.64
CA LEU A 670 21.46 19.96 6.76
C LEU A 670 20.02 20.23 6.33
N PHE A 671 19.44 19.36 5.51
CA PHE A 671 18.01 19.38 5.24
C PHE A 671 17.24 18.67 6.36
N ALA A 672 16.34 19.40 7.00
CA ALA A 672 15.41 18.90 7.99
C ALA A 672 14.07 18.60 7.32
N HIS A 673 13.71 17.31 7.23
CA HIS A 673 12.53 16.90 6.50
C HIS A 673 11.24 17.46 7.13
N PRO A 674 10.30 18.04 6.35
CA PRO A 674 9.11 18.72 6.89
C PRO A 674 8.16 17.80 7.66
N LYS A 675 8.23 16.48 7.46
CA LYS A 675 7.50 15.49 8.28
C LYS A 675 8.18 15.10 9.60
N LEU A 676 9.42 15.51 9.85
CA LEU A 676 10.13 15.21 11.11
C LEU A 676 10.20 16.43 12.03
N VAL A 677 10.41 17.61 11.45
CA VAL A 677 10.57 18.87 12.20
C VAL A 677 9.42 19.14 13.18
N PRO A 678 8.12 18.98 12.81
CA PRO A 678 7.02 19.25 13.74
C PRO A 678 7.02 18.35 14.98
N HIS A 679 7.57 17.13 14.88
CA HIS A 679 7.60 16.17 15.98
C HIS A 679 8.83 16.30 16.88
N ALA A 680 9.88 17.03 16.44
CA ALA A 680 11.10 17.21 17.22
C ALA A 680 11.77 18.59 16.99
N PRO A 681 11.04 19.72 17.13
CA PRO A 681 11.56 21.04 16.76
C PRO A 681 12.75 21.48 17.60
N GLU A 682 12.74 21.18 18.91
CA GLU A 682 13.84 21.50 19.82
C GLU A 682 15.12 20.73 19.47
N TRP A 683 14.98 19.46 19.08
CA TRP A 683 16.11 18.63 18.67
C TRP A 683 16.78 19.18 17.40
N PHE A 684 15.98 19.56 16.39
CA PHE A 684 16.49 20.20 15.18
C PHE A 684 17.11 21.58 15.46
N GLY A 685 16.54 22.35 16.39
CA GLY A 685 17.08 23.65 16.82
C GLY A 685 18.39 23.55 17.61
N ALA A 686 18.64 22.40 18.25
CA ALA A 686 19.86 22.12 19.01
C ALA A 686 20.99 21.51 18.17
N LEU A 687 20.79 21.31 16.86
CA LEU A 687 21.83 20.81 15.98
C LEU A 687 22.94 21.85 15.87
N GLY A 688 24.18 21.44 16.17
CA GLY A 688 25.39 22.28 15.97
C GLY A 688 25.74 22.54 14.50
N VAL A 689 24.80 22.32 13.57
CA VAL A 689 24.94 22.46 12.13
C VAL A 689 23.72 23.23 11.62
N PRO A 690 23.89 24.24 10.73
CA PRO A 690 22.75 24.94 10.13
C PRO A 690 21.77 23.98 9.46
N ALA A 691 20.49 24.10 9.80
CA ALA A 691 19.42 23.28 9.23
C ALA A 691 18.43 24.13 8.41
N VAL A 692 17.93 23.57 7.31
CA VAL A 692 16.93 24.21 6.43
C VAL A 692 15.72 23.31 6.24
N THR A 693 14.57 23.91 5.97
CA THR A 693 13.32 23.18 5.68
C THR A 693 12.86 23.44 4.25
N GLY A 694 11.72 22.87 3.85
CA GLY A 694 11.24 22.93 2.46
C GLY A 694 11.07 24.33 1.87
N ARG A 695 10.74 25.36 2.68
CA ARG A 695 10.51 26.73 2.17
C ARG A 695 11.79 27.44 1.72
N ASP A 696 12.90 27.23 2.44
CA ASP A 696 14.21 27.84 2.15
C ASP A 696 15.11 26.93 1.31
N LEU A 697 14.57 25.77 0.88
CA LEU A 697 15.31 24.79 0.11
C LEU A 697 15.77 25.35 -1.24
N PRO A 698 14.95 26.04 -2.05
CA PRO A 698 15.38 26.56 -3.35
C PRO A 698 16.62 27.46 -3.28
N GLU A 699 16.66 28.38 -2.32
CA GLU A 699 17.79 29.29 -2.09
C GLU A 699 19.04 28.55 -1.63
N THR A 700 18.87 27.51 -0.82
CA THR A 700 19.97 26.67 -0.34
C THR A 700 20.57 25.86 -1.49
N LEU A 701 19.72 25.24 -2.31
CA LEU A 701 20.15 24.49 -3.49
C LEU A 701 20.92 25.38 -4.47
N ALA A 702 20.41 26.57 -4.76
CA ALA A 702 21.07 27.53 -5.66
C ALA A 702 22.47 27.96 -5.19
N ARG A 703 22.75 27.85 -3.88
CA ARG A 703 24.04 28.20 -3.25
C ARG A 703 24.90 26.98 -2.92
N SER A 704 24.46 25.78 -3.28
CA SER A 704 25.17 24.54 -2.98
C SER A 704 26.06 24.12 -4.14
N TRP A 705 27.30 23.70 -3.84
CA TRP A 705 28.15 23.03 -4.82
C TRP A 705 27.69 21.60 -5.09
N ALA A 706 27.36 20.89 -4.01
CA ALA A 706 26.93 19.50 -4.06
C ALA A 706 25.77 19.25 -3.09
N VAL A 707 24.96 18.24 -3.43
CA VAL A 707 23.96 17.66 -2.53
C VAL A 707 24.34 16.22 -2.26
N VAL A 708 24.47 15.86 -0.98
CA VAL A 708 24.70 14.47 -0.53
C VAL A 708 23.38 13.92 0.00
N SER A 709 22.92 12.81 -0.55
CA SER A 709 21.68 12.16 -0.10
C SER A 709 21.75 10.64 -0.22
N ASP A 710 20.91 9.92 0.51
CA ASP A 710 20.75 8.47 0.42
C ASP A 710 19.64 8.07 -0.57
N ARG A 711 18.41 8.58 -0.39
CA ARG A 711 17.19 8.20 -1.16
C ARG A 711 16.13 9.32 -1.25
N SER A 712 16.56 10.60 -1.24
CA SER A 712 15.67 11.75 -1.20
C SER A 712 15.53 12.41 -2.57
N SER A 713 14.32 12.92 -2.87
CA SER A 713 14.11 13.75 -4.07
C SER A 713 14.79 15.12 -4.00
N VAL A 714 15.34 15.49 -2.83
CA VAL A 714 16.16 16.71 -2.68
C VAL A 714 17.46 16.62 -3.50
N LEU A 715 17.99 15.40 -3.69
CA LEU A 715 19.14 15.18 -4.57
C LEU A 715 18.81 15.62 -6.00
N ASP A 716 17.64 15.20 -6.51
CA ASP A 716 17.17 15.53 -7.85
C ASP A 716 17.00 17.04 -8.04
N GLU A 717 16.33 17.71 -7.09
CA GLU A 717 16.17 19.17 -7.11
C GLU A 717 17.53 19.90 -7.11
N GLY A 718 18.51 19.38 -6.36
CA GLY A 718 19.87 19.87 -6.38
C GLY A 718 20.54 19.70 -7.74
N MET A 719 20.47 18.51 -8.34
CA MET A 719 21.05 18.25 -9.66
C MET A 719 20.44 19.14 -10.74
N ILE A 720 19.12 19.35 -10.67
CA ILE A 720 18.37 20.24 -11.56
C ILE A 720 18.72 21.73 -11.33
N ALA A 721 19.07 22.11 -10.10
CA ALA A 721 19.68 23.41 -9.77
C ALA A 721 21.17 23.52 -10.17
N GLY A 722 21.74 22.45 -10.73
CA GLY A 722 23.12 22.34 -11.18
C GLY A 722 24.12 21.92 -10.10
N CYS A 723 23.69 21.35 -8.98
CA CYS A 723 24.58 20.77 -7.97
C CYS A 723 25.16 19.44 -8.45
N VAL A 724 26.34 19.08 -7.95
CA VAL A 724 26.83 17.70 -8.07
C VAL A 724 26.04 16.82 -7.11
N GLY A 725 25.35 15.81 -7.63
CA GLY A 725 24.64 14.83 -6.82
C GLY A 725 25.58 13.75 -6.31
N ILE A 726 25.59 13.51 -5.00
CA ILE A 726 26.38 12.45 -4.34
C ILE A 726 25.41 11.50 -3.64
N VAL A 727 25.38 10.24 -4.06
CA VAL A 727 24.53 9.20 -3.46
C VAL A 727 25.33 8.43 -2.40
N TRP A 728 24.98 8.63 -1.13
CA TRP A 728 25.60 7.97 0.00
C TRP A 728 24.54 7.44 0.96
N ASP A 729 24.49 6.12 1.14
CA ASP A 729 23.62 5.49 2.14
C ASP A 729 24.46 4.98 3.33
N PRO A 730 24.47 5.69 4.47
CA PRO A 730 25.26 5.28 5.63
C PRO A 730 24.82 3.94 6.23
N ARG A 731 23.62 3.46 5.89
CA ARG A 731 23.10 2.16 6.35
C ARG A 731 23.40 1.00 5.40
N GLY A 732 24.02 1.26 4.25
CA GLY A 732 24.38 0.23 3.26
C GLY A 732 23.18 -0.59 2.77
N ARG A 733 21.98 0.01 2.66
CA ARG A 733 20.79 -0.72 2.23
C ARG A 733 20.93 -1.11 0.75
N PRO A 734 20.49 -2.31 0.36
CA PRO A 734 20.45 -2.72 -1.05
C PRO A 734 19.69 -1.73 -1.95
N ASP A 735 20.16 -1.54 -3.18
CA ASP A 735 19.54 -0.64 -4.19
C ASP A 735 18.32 -1.29 -4.88
N THR A 736 17.42 -1.90 -4.11
CA THR A 736 16.30 -2.67 -4.68
C THR A 736 15.20 -1.82 -5.31
N ASP A 737 15.19 -0.52 -5.03
CA ASP A 737 14.35 0.47 -5.69
C ASP A 737 15.08 1.24 -6.80
N ARG A 738 16.31 0.83 -7.14
CA ARG A 738 17.13 1.38 -8.22
C ARG A 738 17.40 2.88 -8.09
N TYR A 739 17.36 3.43 -6.88
CA TYR A 739 17.63 4.85 -6.66
C TYR A 739 19.07 5.17 -7.07
N ARG A 740 20.07 4.49 -6.49
CA ARG A 740 21.49 4.77 -6.76
C ARG A 740 21.81 4.57 -8.24
N SER A 741 21.49 3.39 -8.77
CA SER A 741 21.80 3.03 -10.16
C SER A 741 21.18 3.98 -11.18
N ARG A 742 19.97 4.51 -10.93
CA ARG A 742 19.35 5.52 -11.81
C ARG A 742 20.05 6.87 -11.75
N HIS A 743 20.48 7.30 -10.57
CA HIS A 743 21.19 8.57 -10.40
C HIS A 743 22.60 8.52 -11.00
N GLU A 744 23.32 7.41 -10.80
CA GLU A 744 24.63 7.19 -11.43
C GLU A 744 24.54 7.25 -12.97
N ALA A 745 23.47 6.68 -13.54
CA ALA A 745 23.24 6.70 -14.99
C ALA A 745 23.04 8.11 -15.58
N ILE A 746 22.72 9.11 -14.74
CA ILE A 746 22.54 10.51 -15.15
C ILE A 746 23.63 11.44 -14.62
N GLY A 747 24.72 10.87 -14.07
CA GLY A 747 25.91 11.62 -13.68
C GLY A 747 26.03 11.96 -12.19
N ALA A 748 25.19 11.40 -11.32
CA ALA A 748 25.48 11.44 -9.88
C ALA A 748 26.64 10.51 -9.52
N ILE A 749 27.28 10.76 -8.38
CA ILE A 749 28.41 9.98 -7.89
C ILE A 749 27.95 9.11 -6.73
N GLY A 750 27.89 7.80 -6.93
CA GLY A 750 27.66 6.84 -5.85
C GLY A 750 28.92 6.60 -5.03
N VAL A 751 28.78 6.64 -3.71
CA VAL A 751 29.87 6.38 -2.76
C VAL A 751 29.41 5.48 -1.62
N ASP A 752 30.34 4.72 -1.06
CA ASP A 752 30.04 3.69 -0.05
C ASP A 752 30.48 4.12 1.35
N THR A 753 31.41 5.07 1.44
CA THR A 753 31.98 5.54 2.71
C THR A 753 31.96 7.06 2.82
N SER A 754 31.92 7.58 4.05
CA SER A 754 32.03 9.02 4.30
C SER A 754 33.36 9.60 3.81
N ALA A 755 34.46 8.84 3.87
CA ALA A 755 35.76 9.26 3.34
C ALA A 755 35.72 9.53 1.83
N GLN A 756 34.97 8.73 1.06
CA GLN A 756 34.75 9.00 -0.36
C GLN A 756 33.89 10.24 -0.57
N VAL A 757 32.87 10.49 0.27
CA VAL A 757 32.10 11.74 0.22
C VAL A 757 33.03 12.95 0.37
N HIS A 758 33.92 12.92 1.35
CA HIS A 758 34.91 13.98 1.55
C HIS A 758 35.76 14.24 0.30
N GLN A 759 36.32 13.17 -0.29
CA GLN A 759 37.15 13.29 -1.49
C GLN A 759 36.38 13.91 -2.65
N VAL A 760 35.14 13.46 -2.88
CA VAL A 760 34.29 14.01 -3.94
C VAL A 760 33.96 15.48 -3.68
N VAL A 761 33.64 15.87 -2.45
CA VAL A 761 33.40 17.28 -2.11
C VAL A 761 34.61 18.16 -2.42
N GLU A 762 35.83 17.72 -2.07
CA GLU A 762 37.07 18.43 -2.44
C GLU A 762 37.24 18.56 -3.96
N ASP A 763 36.90 17.52 -4.71
CA ASP A 763 36.97 17.53 -6.17
C ASP A 763 35.94 18.48 -6.79
N VAL A 764 34.73 18.57 -6.21
CA VAL A 764 33.70 19.51 -6.65
C VAL A 764 34.10 20.96 -6.36
N VAL A 765 34.54 21.26 -5.14
CA VAL A 765 34.92 22.63 -4.74
C VAL A 765 36.13 23.12 -5.53
N ALA A 766 37.06 22.23 -5.86
CA ALA A 766 38.20 22.54 -6.71
C ALA A 766 37.88 22.59 -8.23
N GLY A 767 36.62 22.35 -8.62
CA GLY A 767 36.19 22.37 -10.02
C GLY A 767 36.69 21.19 -10.87
N ARG A 768 37.16 20.11 -10.24
CA ARG A 768 37.55 18.86 -10.93
C ARG A 768 36.35 18.01 -11.32
N VAL A 769 35.25 18.17 -10.59
CA VAL A 769 33.95 17.53 -10.85
C VAL A 769 32.89 18.61 -10.96
N THR A 770 32.10 18.57 -12.03
CA THR A 770 31.01 19.50 -12.30
C THR A 770 29.69 18.76 -12.45
N ALA A 771 28.58 19.46 -12.27
CA ALA A 771 27.26 18.87 -12.47
C ALA A 771 27.03 18.53 -13.96
N SER A 772 26.16 17.56 -14.19
CA SER A 772 25.71 17.20 -15.55
C SER A 772 24.87 18.35 -16.12
N GLU A 773 25.33 18.95 -17.22
CA GLU A 773 24.62 20.06 -17.89
C GLU A 773 23.24 19.63 -18.42
N ASP A 774 23.09 18.36 -18.80
CA ASP A 774 21.86 17.80 -19.40
C ASP A 774 20.66 17.79 -18.43
N LEU A 775 20.90 17.93 -17.12
CA LEU A 775 19.85 17.92 -16.09
C LEU A 775 19.44 19.32 -15.62
N ILE A 776 20.24 20.34 -15.89
CA ILE A 776 20.03 21.69 -15.36
C ILE A 776 18.76 22.29 -15.98
N LEU A 777 17.96 23.01 -15.18
CA LEU A 777 16.78 23.71 -15.70
C LEU A 777 17.16 24.64 -16.86
N LEU A 778 16.42 24.49 -17.96
CA LEU A 778 16.64 25.26 -19.18
C LEU A 778 15.84 26.57 -19.23
N ASP A 779 14.68 26.62 -18.55
CA ASP A 779 13.77 27.76 -18.54
C ASP A 779 12.84 27.77 -17.31
N ALA A 780 12.11 28.88 -17.15
CA ALA A 780 10.99 29.04 -16.21
C ALA A 780 9.62 28.93 -16.93
N GLY A 781 9.45 27.87 -17.73
CA GLY A 781 8.26 27.65 -18.57
C GLY A 781 7.32 26.54 -18.09
N ALA A 782 7.50 25.97 -16.91
CA ALA A 782 6.75 24.80 -16.46
C ALA A 782 5.26 25.09 -16.28
N CYS A 783 4.90 26.18 -15.59
CA CYS A 783 3.50 26.57 -15.43
C CYS A 783 2.81 26.84 -16.79
N ALA A 784 3.54 27.46 -17.72
CA ALA A 784 3.05 27.79 -19.05
C ALA A 784 2.75 26.54 -19.89
N ARG A 785 3.71 25.60 -19.95
CA ARG A 785 3.55 24.32 -20.66
C ARG A 785 2.39 23.51 -20.09
N LEU A 786 2.32 23.38 -18.77
CA LEU A 786 1.28 22.59 -18.12
C LEU A 786 -0.11 23.21 -18.32
N THR A 787 -0.26 24.52 -18.14
CA THR A 787 -1.54 25.22 -18.38
C THR A 787 -1.99 25.07 -19.84
N ALA A 788 -1.06 25.10 -20.80
CA ALA A 788 -1.39 24.90 -22.21
C ALA A 788 -1.89 23.48 -22.50
N LEU A 789 -1.25 22.44 -21.94
CA LEU A 789 -1.69 21.05 -22.08
C LEU A 789 -3.06 20.82 -21.43
N LEU A 790 -3.24 21.31 -20.20
CA LEU A 790 -4.52 21.24 -19.49
C LEU A 790 -5.66 21.86 -20.28
N ARG A 791 -5.40 22.90 -21.09
CA ARG A 791 -6.40 23.54 -21.97
C ARG A 791 -6.66 22.78 -23.28
N ARG A 792 -5.64 22.16 -23.87
CA ARG A 792 -5.74 21.45 -25.17
C ARG A 792 -6.59 20.19 -25.07
N ASP A 793 -6.41 19.42 -24.00
CA ASP A 793 -7.12 18.17 -23.82
C ASP A 793 -8.58 18.39 -23.35
N LEU A 794 -9.11 19.62 -23.40
CA LEU A 794 -10.50 19.94 -23.06
C LEU A 794 -11.43 20.00 -24.30
N ILE A 795 -10.95 19.50 -25.45
CA ILE A 795 -11.67 19.48 -26.73
C ILE A 795 -12.16 18.07 -27.05
#